data_AF-A0A973DQE8-F1
#
_entry.id   AF-A0A973DQE8-F1
#
_cell.length_a   1.000
_cell.length_b   1.000
_cell.length_c   1.000
_cell.angle_alpha   90.00
_cell.angle_beta   90.00
_cell.angle_gamma   90.00
#
_symmetry.space_group_name_H-M   'P 1'
#
loop_
_entity.id
_entity.type
_entity.pdbx_description
1 polymer ?
#
loop_
_entity_poly.entity_id
_entity_poly.type
_entity_poly.pdbx_seq_one_letter_code
_entity_poly.pdbx_strand_id
1 'polypeptide(L)'
;MLFGLDGVEIGLIIVFICLFGGILSGFPVAFAIGGAGAISFAIIAALDSAGLLIHQAIDTSSDAYRALIAEGIRQDAISIFRYPDLPRYGEPVFPRGWEVALDRNVSFIVNRINERVLAGQSIETLLAVLMFVMMGITLERSKIANDLLTTMARVFGPLPGGLAVSIVVVGAFLAASTGIVGATVVTMGLLALPTMLRNNYSPEIATGVIAASGTLGQIIPPSIVIVLLGTLAGDLYSAAQEERAQAAGCSDALTFLGEPAVVSVGTLFQAALLPGIMLALLYALYAFGFALLNPDKAPAVEMGSTNSEPVTRNEAFTYFLGVPAALIVGTVLLGNVNVIGSQSITVSSFSEAGQTATLRTNVGEECQASMIELHGQEAWDAAIAQQATIDAAGGVQQAEKLTPEEQAQAVLDKIANAAPIGTGTAILLVLAGLVLSTGRGVAPSQEARPLLIGAVGIVLALFADIVIVGADMSALTYVLVMVIPFALVIYGVTAAMGRCAQNELIRVVFPPLVLIVAVLGSILGGITNPTPAAALGAGGAIMLAAYRKLSDQDRSPKIIIWSTLAVIVCILIGVNFDLRINTEEVTFESWVAFGVAYAAYLYAFFGLLFSCYVLYTSGVLTPVVRETAKVTSMVFTILIGSQLLNLVVISFGGEHYIQQFLKSFDNEFTVFLIVMLVLFVLGFVLDFLEIIYIVIPIVGPVIYGGTFDPKWVTIMVAVNLQTSFLTPPFGFALFYLRGVAPKEVTTGHIYRGIVPFVLIQVVGLAILWFFPSIVTIVPDLLG
;
A
#
# COMPACT_ATOMS: atom_id res chain seq x y z
N MET A 1 -8.46 -38.63 -26.42
CA MET A 1 -7.21 -38.11 -25.86
C MET A 1 -6.25 -37.81 -26.99
N LEU A 2 -5.94 -36.54 -27.18
CA LEU A 2 -5.06 -36.07 -28.24
C LEU A 2 -3.66 -35.89 -27.60
N PHE A 3 -2.63 -36.53 -28.15
CA PHE A 3 -1.28 -36.66 -27.53
C PHE A 3 -1.21 -37.33 -26.13
N GLY A 4 -2.25 -38.06 -25.70
CA GLY A 4 -2.28 -38.71 -24.37
C GLY A 4 -2.56 -37.75 -23.20
N LEU A 5 -2.89 -36.49 -23.51
CA LEU A 5 -3.28 -35.47 -22.54
C LEU A 5 -4.80 -35.42 -22.39
N ASP A 6 -5.24 -34.95 -21.22
CA ASP A 6 -6.64 -34.71 -20.93
C ASP A 6 -7.18 -33.51 -21.74
N GLY A 7 -8.47 -33.53 -22.09
CA GLY A 7 -9.08 -32.46 -22.89
C GLY A 7 -8.92 -31.07 -22.25
N VAL A 8 -8.95 -31.01 -20.91
CA VAL A 8 -8.77 -29.79 -20.12
C VAL A 8 -7.32 -29.30 -20.17
N GLU A 9 -6.33 -30.20 -20.09
CA GLU A 9 -4.90 -29.87 -20.20
C GLU A 9 -4.58 -29.27 -21.57
N ILE A 10 -5.12 -29.86 -22.65
CA ILE A 10 -4.95 -29.33 -24.00
C ILE A 10 -5.61 -27.95 -24.11
N GLY A 11 -6.78 -27.76 -23.50
CA GLY A 11 -7.43 -26.46 -23.39
C GLY A 11 -6.54 -25.41 -22.71
N LEU A 12 -5.93 -25.74 -21.57
CA LEU A 12 -4.97 -24.87 -20.86
C LEU A 12 -3.75 -24.53 -21.73
N ILE A 13 -3.19 -25.51 -22.44
CA ILE A 13 -2.06 -25.30 -23.36
C ILE A 13 -2.44 -24.36 -24.51
N ILE A 14 -3.63 -24.55 -25.11
CA ILE A 14 -4.12 -23.66 -26.17
C ILE A 14 -4.26 -22.23 -25.65
N VAL A 15 -4.90 -22.05 -24.49
CA VAL A 15 -5.03 -20.73 -23.84
C VAL A 15 -3.67 -20.10 -23.61
N PHE A 16 -2.73 -20.86 -23.06
CA PHE A 16 -1.37 -20.40 -22.80
C PHE A 16 -0.64 -19.99 -24.08
N ILE A 17 -0.68 -20.81 -25.14
CA ILE A 17 -0.04 -20.50 -26.43
C ILE A 17 -0.68 -19.26 -27.08
N CYS A 18 -2.01 -19.14 -27.05
CA CYS A 18 -2.71 -17.97 -27.59
C CYS A 18 -2.34 -16.69 -26.82
N LEU A 19 -2.28 -16.77 -25.48
CA LEU A 19 -1.89 -15.65 -24.63
C LEU A 19 -0.44 -15.23 -24.90
N PHE A 20 0.50 -16.17 -24.87
CA PHE A 20 1.91 -15.90 -25.11
C PHE A 20 2.16 -15.43 -26.54
N GLY A 21 1.53 -16.05 -27.54
CA GLY A 21 1.61 -15.61 -28.93
C GLY A 21 1.07 -14.19 -29.12
N GLY A 22 -0.05 -13.86 -28.47
CA GLY A 22 -0.61 -12.51 -28.47
C GLY A 22 0.35 -11.49 -27.88
N ILE A 23 0.95 -11.78 -26.72
CA ILE A 23 1.86 -10.86 -26.03
C ILE A 23 3.20 -10.71 -26.78
N LEU A 24 3.79 -11.82 -27.24
CA LEU A 24 5.06 -11.82 -27.99
C LEU A 24 4.94 -11.18 -29.37
N SER A 25 3.74 -11.09 -29.94
CA SER A 25 3.52 -10.38 -31.20
C SER A 25 3.73 -8.85 -31.10
N GLY A 26 3.91 -8.31 -29.88
CA GLY A 26 4.03 -6.87 -29.63
C GLY A 26 2.69 -6.13 -29.70
N PHE A 27 1.57 -6.88 -29.79
CA PHE A 27 0.23 -6.30 -29.68
C PHE A 27 0.02 -5.74 -28.27
N PRO A 28 -0.69 -4.61 -28.09
CA PRO A 28 -0.92 -4.07 -26.76
C PRO A 28 -1.61 -5.11 -25.88
N VAL A 29 -0.99 -5.43 -24.74
CA VAL A 29 -1.33 -6.60 -23.94
C VAL A 29 -2.81 -6.61 -23.52
N ALA A 30 -3.34 -5.43 -23.21
CA ALA A 30 -4.74 -5.24 -22.86
C ALA A 30 -5.72 -5.85 -23.89
N PHE A 31 -5.41 -5.78 -25.19
CA PHE A 31 -6.20 -6.42 -26.24
C PHE A 31 -5.75 -7.85 -26.54
N ALA A 32 -4.46 -8.14 -26.36
CA ALA A 32 -3.92 -9.49 -26.54
C ALA A 32 -4.60 -10.50 -25.61
N ILE A 33 -4.91 -10.12 -24.35
CA ILE A 33 -5.59 -11.00 -23.38
C ILE A 33 -7.00 -11.35 -23.85
N GLY A 34 -7.82 -10.35 -24.18
CA GLY A 34 -9.19 -10.57 -24.65
C GLY A 34 -9.24 -11.31 -25.99
N GLY A 35 -8.33 -10.97 -26.91
CA GLY A 35 -8.17 -11.68 -28.18
C GLY A 35 -7.72 -13.12 -27.99
N ALA A 36 -6.78 -13.38 -27.07
CA ALA A 36 -6.34 -14.73 -26.72
C ALA A 36 -7.50 -15.57 -26.19
N GLY A 37 -8.33 -15.03 -25.29
CA GLY A 37 -9.51 -15.72 -24.77
C GLY A 37 -10.52 -16.06 -25.87
N ALA A 38 -10.80 -15.12 -26.78
CA ALA A 38 -11.73 -15.35 -27.88
C ALA A 38 -11.20 -16.41 -28.87
N ILE A 39 -9.93 -16.31 -29.26
CA ILE A 39 -9.28 -17.24 -30.18
C ILE A 39 -9.16 -18.62 -29.55
N SER A 40 -8.72 -18.71 -28.29
CA SER A 40 -8.60 -19.99 -27.58
C SER A 40 -9.96 -20.66 -27.43
N PHE A 41 -11.01 -19.91 -27.09
CA PHE A 41 -12.37 -20.44 -27.01
C PHE A 41 -12.83 -21.00 -28.37
N ALA A 42 -12.61 -20.27 -29.46
CA ALA A 42 -12.97 -20.73 -30.80
C ALA A 42 -12.22 -22.02 -31.20
N ILE A 43 -10.91 -22.10 -30.90
CA ILE A 43 -10.12 -23.31 -31.17
C ILE A 43 -10.63 -24.49 -30.32
N ILE A 44 -10.86 -24.28 -29.02
CA ILE A 44 -11.35 -25.31 -28.12
C ILE A 44 -12.74 -25.79 -28.55
N ALA A 45 -13.66 -24.89 -28.88
CA ALA A 45 -14.99 -25.23 -29.38
C ALA A 45 -14.94 -26.02 -30.71
N ALA A 46 -14.06 -25.65 -31.63
CA ALA A 46 -13.86 -26.39 -32.88
C ALA A 46 -13.29 -27.80 -32.64
N LEU A 47 -12.37 -27.97 -31.69
CA LEU A 47 -11.80 -29.27 -31.36
C LEU A 47 -12.78 -30.16 -30.56
N ASP A 48 -13.56 -29.57 -29.66
CA ASP A 48 -14.60 -30.27 -28.89
C ASP A 48 -15.74 -30.76 -29.81
N SER A 49 -16.22 -29.90 -30.72
CA SER A 49 -17.21 -30.30 -31.73
C SER A 49 -16.70 -31.37 -32.71
N ALA A 50 -15.38 -31.44 -32.94
CA ALA A 50 -14.75 -32.53 -33.69
C ALA A 50 -14.56 -33.82 -32.87
N GLY A 51 -14.96 -33.84 -31.59
CA GLY A 51 -14.80 -34.98 -30.68
C GLY A 51 -13.34 -35.25 -30.28
N LEU A 52 -12.44 -34.28 -30.48
CA LEU A 52 -11.00 -34.43 -30.24
C LEU A 52 -10.61 -34.11 -28.78
N LEU A 53 -11.41 -33.30 -28.10
CA LEU A 53 -11.23 -32.95 -26.69
C LEU A 53 -12.17 -33.81 -25.83
N ILE A 54 -11.59 -34.75 -25.10
CA ILE A 54 -12.32 -35.62 -24.16
C ILE A 54 -11.71 -35.39 -22.78
N HIS A 55 -12.54 -35.01 -21.82
CA HIS A 55 -12.20 -34.90 -20.40
C HIS A 55 -12.42 -36.24 -19.69
N GLN A 56 -11.47 -36.67 -18.87
CA GLN A 56 -11.59 -37.86 -18.03
C GLN A 56 -12.22 -37.52 -16.68
N ALA A 57 -13.55 -37.54 -16.61
CA ALA A 57 -14.28 -37.28 -15.37
C ALA A 57 -14.30 -38.53 -14.46
N ILE A 58 -14.33 -38.31 -13.15
CA ILE A 58 -14.49 -39.38 -12.14
C ILE A 58 -15.91 -39.93 -12.23
N ASP A 59 -16.06 -41.25 -12.28
CA ASP A 59 -17.36 -41.90 -12.20
C ASP A 59 -17.92 -41.82 -10.77
N THR A 60 -18.71 -40.77 -10.52
CA THR A 60 -19.41 -40.54 -9.24
C THR A 60 -20.44 -41.61 -8.90
N SER A 61 -20.85 -42.43 -9.89
CA SER A 61 -21.79 -43.54 -9.68
C SER A 61 -21.08 -44.84 -9.25
N SER A 62 -19.75 -44.90 -9.34
CA SER A 62 -18.97 -46.08 -9.00
C SER A 62 -19.03 -46.44 -7.52
N ASP A 63 -18.97 -47.73 -7.21
CA ASP A 63 -18.94 -48.22 -5.82
C ASP A 63 -17.69 -47.73 -5.08
N ALA A 64 -16.57 -47.54 -5.79
CA ALA A 64 -15.34 -46.99 -5.25
C ALA A 64 -15.50 -45.53 -4.81
N TYR A 65 -16.18 -44.69 -5.59
CA TYR A 65 -16.49 -43.31 -5.21
C TYR A 65 -17.44 -43.25 -4.00
N ARG A 66 -18.48 -44.10 -3.99
CA ARG A 66 -19.41 -44.20 -2.85
C ARG A 66 -18.73 -44.71 -1.58
N ALA A 67 -17.74 -45.59 -1.71
CA ALA A 67 -16.94 -46.05 -0.57
C ALA A 67 -16.16 -44.90 0.08
N LEU A 68 -15.51 -44.05 -0.72
CA LEU A 68 -14.80 -42.86 -0.20
C LEU A 68 -15.75 -41.89 0.54
N ILE A 69 -16.94 -41.65 -0.02
CA ILE A 69 -17.96 -40.84 0.65
C ILE A 69 -18.43 -41.51 1.95
N ALA A 70 -18.60 -42.83 1.96
CA ALA A 70 -19.01 -43.58 3.15
C ALA A 70 -17.92 -43.58 4.24
N GLU A 71 -16.65 -43.44 3.87
CA GLU A 71 -15.52 -43.21 4.79
C GLU A 71 -15.49 -41.78 5.36
N GLY A 72 -16.42 -40.92 4.96
CA GLY A 72 -16.53 -39.54 5.41
C GLY A 72 -15.69 -38.55 4.59
N ILE A 73 -15.10 -38.98 3.46
CA ILE A 73 -14.34 -38.10 2.59
C ILE A 73 -15.32 -37.24 1.78
N ARG A 74 -15.20 -35.93 1.93
CA ARG A 74 -16.05 -34.96 1.24
C ARG A 74 -15.78 -34.95 -0.28
N GLN A 75 -16.82 -34.63 -1.05
CA GLN A 75 -16.78 -34.66 -2.52
C GLN A 75 -15.75 -33.71 -3.12
N ASP A 76 -15.52 -32.55 -2.50
CA ASP A 76 -14.54 -31.54 -2.89
C ASP A 76 -13.08 -31.99 -2.69
N ALA A 77 -12.85 -32.94 -1.79
CA ALA A 77 -11.52 -33.53 -1.55
C ALA A 77 -11.21 -34.69 -2.52
N ILE A 78 -12.22 -35.22 -3.22
CA ILE A 78 -12.05 -36.32 -4.17
C ILE A 78 -11.65 -35.73 -5.53
N SER A 79 -10.38 -35.93 -5.91
CA SER A 79 -9.85 -35.49 -7.20
C SER A 79 -9.07 -36.60 -7.91
N ILE A 80 -8.89 -36.43 -9.21
CA ILE A 80 -8.14 -37.35 -10.07
C ILE A 80 -6.68 -37.48 -9.59
N PHE A 81 -6.13 -36.41 -9.01
CA PHE A 81 -4.75 -36.37 -8.52
C PHE A 81 -4.57 -37.11 -7.20
N ARG A 82 -5.55 -37.00 -6.28
CA ARG A 82 -5.48 -37.64 -4.96
C ARG A 82 -5.86 -39.11 -5.01
N TYR A 83 -6.83 -39.47 -5.86
CA TYR A 83 -7.34 -40.83 -6.02
C TYR A 83 -7.24 -41.27 -7.49
N PRO A 84 -6.03 -41.58 -7.98
CA PRO A 84 -5.82 -41.92 -9.38
C PRO A 84 -6.50 -43.24 -9.79
N ASP A 85 -6.76 -44.14 -8.85
CA ASP A 85 -7.32 -45.47 -9.12
C ASP A 85 -8.85 -45.49 -9.31
N LEU A 86 -9.53 -44.35 -9.13
CA LEU A 86 -10.97 -44.26 -9.32
C LEU A 86 -11.39 -44.53 -10.77
N PRO A 87 -12.49 -45.26 -11.00
CA PRO A 87 -13.05 -45.44 -12.34
C PRO A 87 -13.37 -44.10 -13.00
N ARG A 88 -13.05 -43.97 -14.29
CA ARG A 88 -13.22 -42.73 -15.06
C ARG A 88 -14.02 -43.00 -16.32
N TYR A 89 -14.77 -42.00 -16.76
CA TYR A 89 -15.44 -42.03 -18.05
C TYR A 89 -15.07 -40.77 -18.85
N GLY A 90 -15.04 -40.91 -20.17
CA GLY A 90 -14.75 -39.81 -21.07
C GLY A 90 -16.00 -39.00 -21.36
N GLU A 91 -15.97 -37.70 -21.08
CA GLU A 91 -17.01 -36.74 -21.47
C GLU A 91 -16.43 -35.62 -22.34
N PRO A 92 -17.26 -34.96 -23.17
CA PRO A 92 -16.83 -33.75 -23.87
C PRO A 92 -16.42 -32.66 -22.88
N VAL A 93 -15.47 -31.83 -23.27
CA VAL A 93 -14.99 -30.72 -22.42
C VAL A 93 -16.09 -29.69 -22.19
N PHE A 94 -17.05 -29.57 -23.13
CA PHE A 94 -18.31 -28.86 -22.92
C PHE A 94 -19.49 -29.85 -22.83
N PRO A 95 -19.89 -30.30 -21.62
CA PRO A 95 -20.94 -31.32 -21.46
C PRO A 95 -22.30 -30.94 -22.08
N ARG A 96 -22.60 -29.63 -22.18
CA ARG A 96 -23.84 -29.08 -22.74
C ARG A 96 -23.67 -28.43 -24.11
N GLY A 97 -22.53 -28.66 -24.77
CA GLY A 97 -22.15 -28.01 -26.03
C GLY A 97 -21.53 -26.63 -25.84
N TRP A 98 -20.75 -26.21 -26.84
CA TRP A 98 -20.02 -24.94 -26.83
C TRP A 98 -20.95 -23.73 -26.93
N GLU A 99 -22.14 -23.87 -27.52
CA GLU A 99 -23.13 -22.79 -27.65
C GLU A 99 -23.67 -22.36 -26.28
N VAL A 100 -23.97 -23.33 -25.42
CA VAL A 100 -24.41 -23.06 -24.03
C VAL A 100 -23.27 -22.47 -23.21
N ALA A 101 -22.04 -22.94 -23.42
CA ALA A 101 -20.86 -22.35 -22.79
C ALA A 101 -20.65 -20.90 -23.23
N LEU A 102 -20.84 -20.60 -24.52
CA LEU A 102 -20.75 -19.24 -25.06
C LEU A 102 -21.81 -18.32 -24.46
N ASP A 103 -23.08 -18.72 -24.44
CA ASP A 103 -24.18 -17.93 -23.88
C ASP A 103 -23.95 -17.61 -22.39
N ARG A 104 -23.55 -18.62 -21.63
CA ARG A 104 -23.16 -18.48 -20.22
C ARG A 104 -21.99 -17.52 -20.04
N ASN A 105 -20.95 -17.66 -20.87
CA ASN A 105 -19.76 -16.79 -20.81
C ASN A 105 -20.12 -15.35 -21.14
N VAL A 106 -20.91 -15.09 -22.18
CA VAL A 106 -21.35 -13.73 -22.56
C VAL A 106 -22.16 -13.09 -21.42
N SER A 107 -23.11 -13.82 -20.83
CA SER A 107 -23.89 -13.36 -19.69
C SER A 107 -23.00 -13.01 -18.49
N PHE A 108 -22.06 -13.89 -18.13
CA PHE A 108 -21.13 -13.63 -17.03
C PHE A 108 -20.14 -12.51 -17.32
N ILE A 109 -19.70 -12.34 -18.57
CA ILE A 109 -18.84 -11.21 -18.96
C ILE A 109 -19.58 -9.90 -18.70
N VAL A 110 -20.84 -9.78 -19.13
CA VAL A 110 -21.64 -8.57 -18.93
C VAL A 110 -21.81 -8.27 -17.43
N ASN A 111 -22.17 -9.29 -16.64
CA ASN A 111 -22.35 -9.12 -15.20
C ASN A 111 -21.04 -8.77 -14.48
N ARG A 112 -19.94 -9.48 -14.76
CA ARG A 112 -18.63 -9.19 -14.16
C ARG A 112 -18.08 -7.84 -14.58
N ILE A 113 -18.31 -7.39 -15.82
CA ILE A 113 -17.93 -6.03 -16.23
C ILE A 113 -18.76 -5.01 -15.44
N ASN A 114 -20.06 -5.22 -15.28
CA ASN A 114 -20.90 -4.33 -14.50
C ASN A 114 -20.42 -4.25 -13.03
N GLU A 115 -20.19 -5.40 -12.40
CA GLU A 115 -19.73 -5.49 -11.00
C GLU A 115 -18.29 -4.99 -10.80
N ARG A 116 -17.34 -5.34 -11.68
CA ARG A 116 -15.91 -5.05 -11.45
C ARG A 116 -15.40 -3.79 -12.12
N VAL A 117 -16.09 -3.25 -13.12
CA VAL A 117 -15.62 -2.09 -13.92
C VAL A 117 -16.53 -0.88 -13.73
N LEU A 118 -17.85 -1.05 -13.78
CA LEU A 118 -18.79 0.06 -13.92
C LEU A 118 -19.44 0.50 -12.59
N ALA A 119 -19.84 -0.43 -11.74
CA ALA A 119 -20.77 -0.15 -10.65
C ALA A 119 -20.46 -0.82 -9.30
N GLY A 120 -19.41 -1.64 -9.18
CA GLY A 120 -19.08 -2.29 -7.89
C GLY A 120 -17.88 -1.71 -7.16
N GLN A 121 -17.57 -2.33 -6.03
CA GLN A 121 -16.62 -1.86 -5.01
C GLN A 121 -15.19 -1.67 -5.52
N SER A 122 -14.79 -2.43 -6.55
CA SER A 122 -13.49 -2.28 -7.20
C SER A 122 -13.29 -0.90 -7.83
N ILE A 123 -14.35 -0.16 -8.16
CA ILE A 123 -14.22 1.18 -8.75
C ILE A 123 -13.50 2.16 -7.82
N GLU A 124 -13.72 2.05 -6.49
CA GLU A 124 -13.07 2.92 -5.52
C GLU A 124 -11.55 2.70 -5.52
N THR A 125 -11.14 1.43 -5.62
CA THR A 125 -9.73 1.02 -5.64
C THR A 125 -9.05 1.44 -6.95
N LEU A 126 -9.75 1.31 -8.09
CA LEU A 126 -9.26 1.78 -9.39
C LEU A 126 -9.15 3.31 -9.44
N LEU A 127 -10.05 4.03 -8.77
CA LEU A 127 -9.95 5.49 -8.63
C LEU A 127 -8.73 5.90 -7.80
N ALA A 128 -8.39 5.14 -6.74
CA ALA A 128 -7.16 5.36 -5.98
C ALA A 128 -5.93 5.19 -6.88
N VAL A 129 -5.88 4.14 -7.71
CA VAL A 129 -4.80 3.93 -8.69
C VAL A 129 -4.67 5.12 -9.63
N LEU A 130 -5.78 5.64 -10.18
CA LEU A 130 -5.78 6.82 -11.04
C LEU A 130 -5.17 8.04 -10.33
N MET A 131 -5.56 8.29 -9.08
CA MET A 131 -5.07 9.44 -8.32
C MET A 131 -3.58 9.31 -7.94
N PHE A 132 -3.12 8.12 -7.58
CA PHE A 132 -1.69 7.86 -7.33
C PHE A 132 -0.85 8.00 -8.60
N VAL A 133 -1.35 7.48 -9.72
CA VAL A 133 -0.71 7.66 -11.04
C VAL A 133 -0.61 9.15 -11.37
N MET A 134 -1.68 9.92 -11.17
CA MET A 134 -1.68 11.35 -11.42
C MET A 134 -0.68 12.09 -10.52
N MET A 135 -0.64 11.75 -9.23
CA MET A 135 0.33 12.30 -8.27
C MET A 135 1.77 12.09 -8.76
N GLY A 136 2.11 10.85 -9.10
CA GLY A 136 3.44 10.47 -9.59
C GLY A 136 3.85 11.21 -10.85
N ILE A 137 3.00 11.17 -11.89
CA ILE A 137 3.28 11.83 -13.16
C ILE A 137 3.38 13.35 -12.98
N THR A 138 2.61 13.95 -12.06
CA THR A 138 2.69 15.38 -11.74
C THR A 138 4.06 15.74 -11.15
N LEU A 139 4.55 14.97 -10.19
CA LEU A 139 5.87 15.17 -9.59
C LEU A 139 7.01 14.96 -10.59
N GLU A 140 6.86 13.99 -11.49
CA GLU A 140 7.82 13.70 -12.54
C GLU A 140 7.88 14.83 -13.59
N ARG A 141 6.72 15.21 -14.16
CA ARG A 141 6.62 16.23 -15.21
C ARG A 141 6.95 17.64 -14.72
N SER A 142 6.83 17.90 -13.42
CA SER A 142 7.26 19.15 -12.79
C SER A 142 8.77 19.19 -12.48
N LYS A 143 9.56 18.20 -12.94
CA LYS A 143 11.01 18.07 -12.72
C LYS A 143 11.42 17.88 -11.25
N ILE A 144 10.48 17.66 -10.33
CA ILE A 144 10.79 17.52 -8.88
C ILE A 144 11.71 16.32 -8.68
N ALA A 145 11.48 15.25 -9.43
CA ALA A 145 12.36 14.09 -9.52
C ALA A 145 13.82 14.43 -9.88
N ASN A 146 14.04 15.33 -10.84
CA ASN A 146 15.38 15.74 -11.26
C ASN A 146 16.12 16.52 -10.16
N ASP A 147 15.42 17.41 -9.48
CA ASP A 147 15.99 18.20 -8.38
C ASP A 147 16.30 17.29 -7.19
N LEU A 148 15.41 16.34 -6.87
CA LEU A 148 15.66 15.32 -5.85
C LEU A 148 16.91 14.51 -6.16
N LEU A 149 17.05 14.02 -7.40
CA LEU A 149 18.23 13.29 -7.86
C LEU A 149 19.51 14.11 -7.71
N THR A 150 19.53 15.33 -8.23
CA THR A 150 20.73 16.19 -8.20
C THR A 150 21.09 16.62 -6.78
N THR A 151 20.10 16.88 -5.92
CA THR A 151 20.32 17.27 -4.53
C THR A 151 20.85 16.09 -3.71
N MET A 152 20.26 14.90 -3.87
CA MET A 152 20.75 13.68 -3.20
C MET A 152 22.12 13.26 -3.71
N ALA A 153 22.41 13.48 -4.99
CA ALA A 153 23.72 13.25 -5.57
C ALA A 153 24.80 14.16 -4.95
N ARG A 154 24.47 15.40 -4.57
CA ARG A 154 25.39 16.26 -3.82
C ARG A 154 25.57 15.83 -2.37
N VAL A 155 24.52 15.32 -1.72
CA VAL A 155 24.60 14.83 -0.33
C VAL A 155 25.48 13.60 -0.21
N PHE A 156 25.23 12.57 -1.03
CA PHE A 156 25.96 11.31 -0.94
C PHE A 156 27.18 11.24 -1.86
N GLY A 157 27.30 12.12 -2.87
CA GLY A 157 28.37 12.13 -3.87
C GLY A 157 29.80 12.04 -3.33
N PRO A 158 30.17 12.74 -2.23
CA PRO A 158 31.50 12.63 -1.64
C PRO A 158 31.86 11.25 -1.11
N LEU A 159 30.87 10.38 -0.88
CA LEU A 159 31.09 9.01 -0.41
C LEU A 159 31.38 8.09 -1.61
N PRO A 160 32.23 7.05 -1.45
CA PRO A 160 32.42 6.01 -2.46
C PRO A 160 31.07 5.39 -2.86
N GLY A 161 30.75 5.34 -4.16
CA GLY A 161 29.45 4.84 -4.62
C GLY A 161 28.27 5.79 -4.35
N GLY A 162 28.53 7.01 -3.88
CA GLY A 162 27.54 8.00 -3.46
C GLY A 162 26.39 8.21 -4.43
N LEU A 163 26.70 8.38 -5.72
CA LEU A 163 25.68 8.59 -6.75
C LEU A 163 24.74 7.38 -6.92
N ALA A 164 25.25 6.16 -6.75
CA ALA A 164 24.42 4.94 -6.80
C ALA A 164 23.48 4.88 -5.59
N VAL A 165 23.98 5.20 -4.39
CA VAL A 165 23.15 5.28 -3.17
C VAL A 165 22.07 6.36 -3.32
N SER A 166 22.42 7.54 -3.88
CA SER A 166 21.44 8.59 -4.17
C SER A 166 20.33 8.11 -5.10
N ILE A 167 20.65 7.31 -6.12
CA ILE A 167 19.65 6.75 -7.04
C ILE A 167 18.73 5.78 -6.31
N VAL A 168 19.25 4.89 -5.45
CA VAL A 168 18.42 3.98 -4.64
C VAL A 168 17.47 4.76 -3.73
N VAL A 169 17.98 5.78 -3.03
CA VAL A 169 17.18 6.59 -2.10
C VAL A 169 16.11 7.40 -2.85
N VAL A 170 16.49 8.11 -3.91
CA VAL A 170 15.54 8.90 -4.69
C VAL A 170 14.56 8.00 -5.41
N GLY A 171 15.02 6.83 -5.87
CA GLY A 171 14.14 5.87 -6.49
C GLY A 171 13.18 5.23 -5.51
N ALA A 172 13.54 5.01 -4.24
CA ALA A 172 12.58 4.64 -3.20
C ALA A 172 11.50 5.72 -2.98
N PHE A 173 11.86 7.00 -2.95
CA PHE A 173 10.90 8.10 -2.80
C PHE A 173 9.99 8.30 -4.02
N LEU A 174 10.56 8.23 -5.23
CA LEU A 174 9.80 8.36 -6.47
C LEU A 174 8.96 7.11 -6.76
N ALA A 175 9.46 5.94 -6.40
CA ALA A 175 8.73 4.67 -6.40
C ALA A 175 7.42 4.79 -5.62
N ALA A 176 7.51 5.23 -4.36
CA ALA A 176 6.37 5.47 -3.49
C ALA A 176 5.36 6.43 -4.12
N SER A 177 5.82 7.42 -4.89
CA SER A 177 4.92 8.44 -5.44
C SER A 177 4.25 8.04 -6.76
N THR A 178 4.90 7.17 -7.55
CA THR A 178 4.47 6.88 -8.93
C THR A 178 3.79 5.54 -9.08
N GLY A 179 4.25 4.50 -8.38
CA GLY A 179 3.77 3.12 -8.53
C GLY A 179 3.93 2.51 -9.95
N ILE A 180 4.48 3.26 -10.92
CA ILE A 180 4.67 2.83 -12.31
C ILE A 180 6.14 2.55 -12.53
N VAL A 181 6.51 1.29 -12.36
CA VAL A 181 7.89 0.82 -12.48
C VAL A 181 8.52 1.19 -13.82
N GLY A 182 7.82 0.95 -14.93
CA GLY A 182 8.39 1.17 -16.26
C GLY A 182 8.72 2.63 -16.54
N ALA A 183 7.81 3.54 -16.19
CA ALA A 183 8.04 4.97 -16.32
C ALA A 183 9.22 5.43 -15.47
N THR A 184 9.30 4.97 -14.21
CA THR A 184 10.39 5.34 -13.30
C THR A 184 11.75 4.84 -13.78
N VAL A 185 11.84 3.59 -14.27
CA VAL A 185 13.08 3.05 -14.85
C VAL A 185 13.51 3.82 -16.10
N VAL A 186 12.57 4.16 -16.99
CA VAL A 186 12.81 4.97 -18.20
C VAL A 186 13.31 6.36 -17.81
N THR A 187 12.65 7.02 -16.88
CA THR A 187 12.98 8.39 -16.47
C THR A 187 14.31 8.45 -15.73
N MET A 188 14.58 7.52 -14.82
CA MET A 188 15.90 7.40 -14.19
C MET A 188 16.98 6.99 -15.20
N GLY A 189 16.65 6.13 -16.16
CA GLY A 189 17.55 5.79 -17.26
C GLY A 189 17.93 7.00 -18.10
N LEU A 190 16.99 7.91 -18.40
CA LEU A 190 17.26 9.12 -19.17
C LEU A 190 18.03 10.19 -18.37
N LEU A 191 17.78 10.29 -17.06
CA LEU A 191 18.35 11.34 -16.21
C LEU A 191 19.66 10.91 -15.53
N ALA A 192 19.68 9.73 -14.92
CA ALA A 192 20.77 9.27 -14.06
C ALA A 192 21.85 8.50 -14.82
N LEU A 193 21.49 7.64 -15.79
CA LEU A 193 22.47 6.82 -16.50
C LEU A 193 23.55 7.65 -17.22
N PRO A 194 23.23 8.72 -17.99
CA PRO A 194 24.25 9.54 -18.62
C PRO A 194 25.15 10.24 -17.59
N THR A 195 24.58 10.63 -16.45
CA THR A 195 25.30 11.29 -15.36
C THR A 195 26.28 10.33 -14.67
N MET A 196 25.90 9.07 -14.46
CA MET A 196 26.78 8.04 -13.91
C MET A 196 27.95 7.75 -14.85
N LEU A 197 27.66 7.54 -16.14
CA LEU A 197 28.68 7.22 -17.14
C LEU A 197 29.70 8.36 -17.32
N ARG A 198 29.25 9.62 -17.27
CA ARG A 198 30.15 10.79 -17.32
C ARG A 198 31.08 10.89 -16.11
N ASN A 199 30.68 10.34 -14.97
CA ASN A 199 31.48 10.27 -13.76
C ASN A 199 32.23 8.93 -13.62
N ASN A 200 32.50 8.24 -14.74
CA ASN A 200 33.27 7.00 -14.80
C ASN A 200 32.70 5.81 -13.99
N TYR A 201 31.40 5.79 -13.74
CA TYR A 201 30.76 4.58 -13.20
C TYR A 201 30.74 3.46 -14.26
N SER A 202 30.96 2.23 -13.82
CA SER A 202 30.82 1.06 -14.69
C SER A 202 29.37 0.93 -15.23
N PRO A 203 29.17 0.58 -16.51
CA PRO A 203 27.85 0.37 -17.08
C PRO A 203 27.01 -0.66 -16.32
N GLU A 204 27.64 -1.69 -15.77
CA GLU A 204 26.98 -2.77 -15.03
C GLU A 204 26.34 -2.26 -13.74
N ILE A 205 27.10 -1.55 -12.88
CA ILE A 205 26.53 -1.04 -11.62
C ILE A 205 25.50 0.05 -11.89
N ALA A 206 25.75 0.92 -12.88
CA ALA A 206 24.85 2.01 -13.22
C ALA A 206 23.50 1.49 -13.70
N THR A 207 23.50 0.51 -14.59
CA THR A 207 22.26 -0.08 -15.12
C THR A 207 21.55 -0.95 -14.09
N GLY A 208 22.29 -1.75 -13.31
CA GLY A 208 21.73 -2.59 -12.25
C GLY A 208 21.02 -1.77 -11.17
N VAL A 209 21.66 -0.71 -10.65
CA VAL A 209 21.09 0.17 -9.62
C VAL A 209 19.84 0.88 -10.13
N ILE A 210 19.86 1.42 -11.35
CA ILE A 210 18.71 2.12 -11.93
C ILE A 210 17.52 1.17 -12.13
N ALA A 211 17.76 -0.01 -12.69
CA ALA A 211 16.70 -0.99 -12.91
C ALA A 211 16.11 -1.49 -11.57
N ALA A 212 16.95 -1.88 -10.61
CA ALA A 212 16.50 -2.35 -9.30
C ALA A 212 15.80 -1.26 -8.48
N SER A 213 16.31 -0.03 -8.53
CA SER A 213 15.68 1.08 -7.81
C SER A 213 14.31 1.45 -8.38
N GLY A 214 14.11 1.33 -9.69
CA GLY A 214 12.82 1.62 -10.32
C GLY A 214 11.73 0.61 -9.98
N THR A 215 12.08 -0.64 -9.67
CA THR A 215 11.12 -1.68 -9.27
C THR A 215 10.69 -1.57 -7.81
N LEU A 216 11.35 -0.76 -6.97
CA LEU A 216 10.93 -0.52 -5.58
C LEU A 216 9.50 0.03 -5.48
N GLY A 217 8.97 0.63 -6.56
CA GLY A 217 7.58 1.12 -6.64
C GLY A 217 6.52 0.05 -6.52
N GLN A 218 6.88 -1.22 -6.68
CA GLN A 218 5.95 -2.33 -6.46
C GLN A 218 5.71 -2.66 -4.98
N ILE A 219 6.64 -2.30 -4.09
CA ILE A 219 6.58 -2.70 -2.68
C ILE A 219 6.46 -1.50 -1.74
N ILE A 220 7.12 -0.37 -2.04
CA ILE A 220 7.11 0.80 -1.15
C ILE A 220 5.76 1.53 -1.27
N PRO A 221 4.98 1.64 -0.19
CA PRO A 221 3.70 2.35 -0.21
C PRO A 221 3.85 3.86 -0.48
N PRO A 222 2.85 4.52 -1.11
CA PRO A 222 1.66 3.94 -1.73
C PRO A 222 1.96 3.26 -3.08
N SER A 223 1.69 1.96 -3.18
CA SER A 223 2.03 1.15 -4.36
C SER A 223 0.78 0.65 -5.08
N ILE A 224 0.72 0.83 -6.40
CA ILE A 224 -0.36 0.31 -7.25
C ILE A 224 -0.48 -1.22 -7.11
N VAL A 225 0.66 -1.92 -7.04
CA VAL A 225 0.69 -3.38 -6.88
C VAL A 225 -0.01 -3.81 -5.60
N ILE A 226 0.31 -3.15 -4.48
CA ILE A 226 -0.28 -3.48 -3.17
C ILE A 226 -1.75 -3.05 -3.09
N VAL A 227 -2.15 -1.93 -3.73
CA VAL A 227 -3.58 -1.56 -3.82
C VAL A 227 -4.40 -2.64 -4.53
N LEU A 228 -3.91 -3.11 -5.67
CA LEU A 228 -4.61 -4.10 -6.48
C LEU A 228 -4.58 -5.49 -5.84
N LEU A 229 -3.42 -5.91 -5.34
CA LEU A 229 -3.30 -7.15 -4.57
C LEU A 229 -4.17 -7.12 -3.33
N GLY A 230 -4.19 -6.01 -2.59
CA GLY A 230 -4.95 -5.95 -1.34
C GLY A 230 -6.45 -6.03 -1.51
N THR A 231 -6.96 -5.43 -2.59
CA THR A 231 -8.37 -5.56 -2.94
C THR A 231 -8.71 -7.01 -3.29
N LEU A 232 -7.94 -7.64 -4.19
CA LEU A 232 -8.23 -9.00 -4.63
C LEU A 232 -7.92 -10.06 -3.57
N ALA A 233 -6.83 -9.91 -2.82
CA ALA A 233 -6.46 -10.80 -1.73
C ALA A 233 -7.48 -10.73 -0.60
N GLY A 234 -7.97 -9.53 -0.25
CA GLY A 234 -9.06 -9.36 0.71
C GLY A 234 -10.31 -10.13 0.29
N ASP A 235 -10.79 -9.90 -0.94
CA ASP A 235 -11.98 -10.59 -1.47
C ASP A 235 -11.79 -12.12 -1.50
N LEU A 236 -10.63 -12.60 -1.98
CA LEU A 236 -10.34 -14.04 -2.09
C LEU A 236 -10.15 -14.68 -0.72
N TYR A 237 -9.54 -13.99 0.24
CA TYR A 237 -9.38 -14.46 1.61
C TYR A 237 -10.73 -14.58 2.30
N SER A 238 -11.56 -13.54 2.26
CA SER A 238 -12.91 -13.58 2.84
C SER A 238 -13.74 -14.72 2.25
N ALA A 239 -13.74 -14.86 0.92
CA ALA A 239 -14.50 -15.92 0.25
C ALA A 239 -13.96 -17.34 0.57
N ALA A 240 -12.64 -17.53 0.57
CA ALA A 240 -12.05 -18.83 0.83
C ALA A 240 -12.20 -19.27 2.30
N GLN A 241 -12.12 -18.33 3.25
CA GLN A 241 -12.37 -18.63 4.66
C GLN A 241 -13.85 -18.90 4.95
N GLU A 242 -14.76 -18.26 4.23
CA GLU A 242 -16.20 -18.57 4.30
C GLU A 242 -16.48 -19.99 3.81
N GLU A 243 -15.89 -20.39 2.67
CA GLU A 243 -15.97 -21.77 2.17
C GLU A 243 -15.37 -22.77 3.17
N ARG A 244 -14.24 -22.44 3.79
CA ARG A 244 -13.60 -23.27 4.83
C ARG A 244 -14.46 -23.41 6.08
N ALA A 245 -15.10 -22.34 6.53
CA ALA A 245 -15.98 -22.36 7.70
C ALA A 245 -17.23 -23.21 7.45
N GLN A 246 -17.87 -23.05 6.29
CA GLN A 246 -18.95 -23.92 5.84
C GLN A 246 -18.47 -25.37 5.72
N ALA A 247 -17.24 -25.58 5.29
CA ALA A 247 -16.66 -26.90 5.19
C ALA A 247 -16.40 -27.59 6.54
N ALA A 248 -16.13 -26.79 7.58
CA ALA A 248 -15.95 -27.19 8.97
C ALA A 248 -17.27 -27.34 9.76
N GLY A 249 -18.43 -27.17 9.11
CA GLY A 249 -19.75 -27.25 9.73
C GLY A 249 -20.20 -25.96 10.44
N CYS A 250 -19.45 -24.87 10.32
CA CYS A 250 -19.77 -23.57 10.90
C CYS A 250 -20.61 -22.69 9.95
N SER A 251 -21.35 -21.73 10.50
CA SER A 251 -22.26 -20.87 9.72
C SER A 251 -21.54 -19.79 8.90
N ASP A 252 -20.42 -19.28 9.40
CA ASP A 252 -19.71 -18.11 8.88
C ASP A 252 -18.25 -18.12 9.33
N ALA A 253 -17.37 -17.48 8.56
CA ALA A 253 -15.94 -17.41 8.85
C ALA A 253 -15.63 -16.75 10.21
N LEU A 254 -16.40 -15.75 10.62
CA LEU A 254 -16.23 -15.07 11.90
C LEU A 254 -16.47 -16.02 13.08
N THR A 255 -17.45 -16.93 12.97
CA THR A 255 -17.67 -17.96 14.00
C THR A 255 -16.49 -18.92 14.08
N PHE A 256 -15.98 -19.35 12.93
CA PHE A 256 -14.90 -20.34 12.87
C PHE A 256 -13.53 -19.78 13.31
N LEU A 257 -13.16 -18.58 12.85
CA LEU A 257 -11.87 -17.96 13.13
C LEU A 257 -11.85 -17.14 14.43
N GLY A 258 -13.02 -16.71 14.94
CA GLY A 258 -13.11 -15.78 16.07
C GLY A 258 -12.81 -14.31 15.73
N GLU A 259 -12.25 -14.05 14.55
CA GLU A 259 -11.97 -12.71 14.02
C GLU A 259 -12.55 -12.53 12.61
N PRO A 260 -12.85 -11.28 12.20
CA PRO A 260 -13.34 -11.02 10.85
C PRO A 260 -12.32 -11.42 9.79
N ALA A 261 -12.72 -12.29 8.85
CA ALA A 261 -11.87 -12.74 7.75
C ALA A 261 -11.68 -11.65 6.67
N VAL A 262 -11.20 -10.46 7.05
CA VAL A 262 -11.06 -9.31 6.14
C VAL A 262 -9.63 -8.78 6.19
N VAL A 263 -9.10 -8.47 5.01
CA VAL A 263 -7.79 -7.83 4.88
C VAL A 263 -7.97 -6.53 4.11
N SER A 264 -7.65 -5.42 4.76
CA SER A 264 -7.76 -4.11 4.13
C SER A 264 -6.48 -3.76 3.37
N VAL A 265 -6.61 -2.90 2.35
CA VAL A 265 -5.46 -2.32 1.64
C VAL A 265 -4.55 -1.53 2.60
N GLY A 266 -5.12 -0.86 3.60
CA GLY A 266 -4.36 -0.11 4.61
C GLY A 266 -3.47 -1.00 5.46
N THR A 267 -3.99 -2.15 5.91
CA THR A 267 -3.23 -3.17 6.64
C THR A 267 -2.07 -3.71 5.79
N LEU A 268 -2.30 -3.90 4.49
CA LEU A 268 -1.23 -4.34 3.59
C LEU A 268 -0.19 -3.25 3.30
N PHE A 269 -0.58 -1.96 3.34
CA PHE A 269 0.38 -0.86 3.30
C PHE A 269 1.27 -0.85 4.55
N GLN A 270 0.69 -1.06 5.73
CA GLN A 270 1.46 -1.22 6.97
C GLN A 270 2.44 -2.40 6.85
N ALA A 271 1.95 -3.55 6.37
CA ALA A 271 2.72 -4.77 6.20
C ALA A 271 3.87 -4.64 5.18
N ALA A 272 3.66 -3.87 4.10
CA ALA A 272 4.66 -3.65 3.04
C ALA A 272 5.77 -2.67 3.42
N LEU A 273 5.53 -1.79 4.40
CA LEU A 273 6.42 -0.68 4.74
C LEU A 273 7.82 -1.14 5.13
N LEU A 274 7.91 -2.06 6.10
CA LEU A 274 9.20 -2.54 6.61
C LEU A 274 9.96 -3.40 5.57
N PRO A 275 9.33 -4.37 4.87
CA PRO A 275 9.95 -5.07 3.75
C PRO A 275 10.46 -4.14 2.64
N GLY A 276 9.70 -3.11 2.28
CA GLY A 276 10.09 -2.15 1.26
C GLY A 276 11.33 -1.34 1.65
N ILE A 277 11.38 -0.83 2.89
CA ILE A 277 12.54 -0.14 3.45
C ILE A 277 13.74 -1.09 3.54
N MET A 278 13.52 -2.33 3.99
CA MET A 278 14.55 -3.37 4.08
C MET A 278 15.22 -3.60 2.72
N LEU A 279 14.44 -3.79 1.64
CA LEU A 279 14.98 -4.01 0.31
C LEU A 279 15.76 -2.80 -0.21
N ALA A 280 15.23 -1.57 0.00
CA ALA A 280 15.94 -0.35 -0.37
C ALA A 280 17.28 -0.21 0.37
N LEU A 281 17.31 -0.54 1.67
CA LEU A 281 18.53 -0.55 2.47
C LEU A 281 19.52 -1.61 1.97
N LEU A 282 19.07 -2.83 1.68
CA LEU A 282 19.95 -3.89 1.14
C LEU A 282 20.56 -3.48 -0.21
N TYR A 283 19.80 -2.81 -1.09
CA TYR A 283 20.32 -2.28 -2.35
C TYR A 283 21.36 -1.18 -2.13
N ALA A 284 21.10 -0.24 -1.22
CA ALA A 284 22.03 0.83 -0.89
C ALA A 284 23.33 0.29 -0.26
N LEU A 285 23.21 -0.67 0.68
CA LEU A 285 24.34 -1.34 1.32
C LEU A 285 25.18 -2.11 0.31
N TYR A 286 24.56 -2.82 -0.63
CA TYR A 286 25.27 -3.49 -1.70
C TYR A 286 26.00 -2.50 -2.61
N ALA A 287 25.34 -1.43 -3.06
CA ALA A 287 25.95 -0.42 -3.92
C ALA A 287 27.16 0.25 -3.23
N PHE A 288 27.02 0.57 -1.94
CA PHE A 288 28.10 1.13 -1.12
C PHE A 288 29.23 0.14 -0.90
N GLY A 289 28.93 -1.10 -0.50
CA GLY A 289 29.92 -2.16 -0.30
C GLY A 289 30.67 -2.51 -1.59
N PHE A 290 29.99 -2.56 -2.72
CA PHE A 290 30.59 -2.77 -4.03
C PHE A 290 31.59 -1.65 -4.38
N ALA A 291 31.24 -0.39 -4.07
CA ALA A 291 32.11 0.76 -4.30
C ALA A 291 33.33 0.78 -3.39
N LEU A 292 33.20 0.35 -2.12
CA LEU A 292 34.35 0.20 -1.22
C LEU A 292 35.33 -0.88 -1.71
N LEU A 293 34.81 -1.98 -2.26
CA LEU A 293 35.63 -3.08 -2.78
C LEU A 293 36.19 -2.78 -4.18
N ASN A 294 35.50 -1.95 -4.99
CA ASN A 294 35.90 -1.59 -6.35
C ASN A 294 35.83 -0.06 -6.57
N PRO A 295 36.78 0.72 -6.01
CA PRO A 295 36.76 2.18 -6.12
C PRO A 295 36.79 2.69 -7.57
N ASP A 296 37.49 2.00 -8.47
CA ASP A 296 37.62 2.37 -9.89
C ASP A 296 36.30 2.24 -10.68
N LYS A 297 35.37 1.39 -10.21
CA LYS A 297 34.11 1.09 -10.92
C LYS A 297 32.93 1.94 -10.42
N ALA A 298 33.09 2.59 -9.28
CA ALA A 298 32.09 3.44 -8.63
C ALA A 298 32.76 4.54 -7.80
N PRO A 299 33.47 5.49 -8.46
CA PRO A 299 34.26 6.51 -7.76
C PRO A 299 33.38 7.50 -7.00
N ALA A 300 33.96 8.13 -5.98
CA ALA A 300 33.33 9.28 -5.32
C ALA A 300 33.26 10.47 -6.28
N VAL A 301 32.15 11.20 -6.27
CA VAL A 301 31.90 12.34 -7.14
C VAL A 301 31.74 13.59 -6.29
N GLU A 302 32.70 14.50 -6.37
CA GLU A 302 32.56 15.84 -5.78
C GLU A 302 31.58 16.67 -6.62
N MET A 303 30.28 16.53 -6.33
CA MET A 303 29.31 17.55 -6.71
C MET A 303 29.33 18.62 -5.62
N GLY A 304 29.43 19.90 -5.99
CA GLY A 304 29.65 21.01 -5.05
C GLY A 304 28.76 21.03 -3.80
N SER A 305 29.21 21.73 -2.75
CA SER A 305 28.58 21.73 -1.43
C SER A 305 27.11 22.17 -1.45
N THR A 306 26.23 21.40 -0.82
CA THR A 306 24.79 21.69 -0.61
C THR A 306 24.52 22.74 0.46
N ASN A 307 25.44 22.91 1.41
CA ASN A 307 25.29 23.87 2.51
C ASN A 307 26.00 25.19 2.18
N SER A 308 25.28 26.29 2.35
CA SER A 308 25.83 27.65 2.29
C SER A 308 26.72 27.99 3.50
N GLU A 309 26.66 27.21 4.58
CA GLU A 309 27.42 27.42 5.82
C GLU A 309 28.06 26.12 6.36
N PRO A 310 29.29 26.19 6.92
CA PRO A 310 29.92 25.05 7.57
C PRO A 310 29.25 24.76 8.92
N VAL A 311 28.67 23.57 9.07
CA VAL A 311 28.10 23.07 10.33
C VAL A 311 29.12 22.15 11.01
N THR A 312 29.41 22.36 12.29
CA THR A 312 30.33 21.50 13.03
C THR A 312 29.69 20.14 13.36
N ARG A 313 30.50 19.09 13.54
CA ARG A 313 30.00 17.74 13.87
C ARG A 313 29.17 17.71 15.16
N ASN A 314 29.53 18.53 16.16
CA ASN A 314 28.79 18.65 17.41
C ASN A 314 27.45 19.35 17.19
N GLU A 315 27.41 20.46 16.45
CA GLU A 315 26.15 21.14 16.12
C GLU A 315 25.21 20.25 15.30
N ALA A 316 25.77 19.52 14.33
CA ALA A 316 24.99 18.57 13.53
C ALA A 316 24.39 17.47 14.41
N PHE A 317 25.20 16.87 15.30
CA PHE A 317 24.72 15.86 16.24
C PHE A 317 23.66 16.43 17.19
N THR A 318 23.89 17.59 17.80
CA THR A 318 22.96 18.19 18.77
C THR A 318 21.63 18.54 18.12
N TYR A 319 21.61 19.23 16.98
CA TYR A 319 20.38 19.81 16.43
C TYR A 319 19.62 18.89 15.48
N PHE A 320 20.30 17.99 14.74
CA PHE A 320 19.63 17.05 13.83
C PHE A 320 19.31 15.69 14.46
N LEU A 321 20.00 15.30 15.54
CA LEU A 321 19.79 13.98 16.18
C LEU A 321 19.45 14.10 17.67
N GLY A 322 20.31 14.74 18.47
CA GLY A 322 20.19 14.77 19.92
C GLY A 322 18.89 15.42 20.42
N VAL A 323 18.61 16.65 19.98
CA VAL A 323 17.39 17.38 20.36
C VAL A 323 16.13 16.69 19.80
N PRO A 324 16.05 16.30 18.51
CA PRO A 324 14.92 15.52 18.01
C PRO A 324 14.66 14.22 18.75
N ALA A 325 15.70 13.42 19.02
CA ALA A 325 15.57 12.17 19.75
C ALA A 325 15.11 12.43 21.20
N ALA A 326 15.66 13.45 21.86
CA ALA A 326 15.26 13.81 23.22
C ALA A 326 13.80 14.28 23.29
N LEU A 327 13.33 15.07 22.31
CA LEU A 327 11.93 15.51 22.22
C LEU A 327 10.99 14.31 22.03
N ILE A 328 11.26 13.45 21.05
CA ILE A 328 10.40 12.30 20.73
C ILE A 328 10.39 11.29 21.89
N VAL A 329 11.57 10.87 22.37
CA VAL A 329 11.68 9.91 23.48
C VAL A 329 11.08 10.50 24.75
N GLY A 330 11.31 11.79 25.03
CA GLY A 330 10.71 12.48 26.16
C GLY A 330 9.19 12.46 26.11
N THR A 331 8.59 12.78 24.97
CA THR A 331 7.13 12.75 24.78
C THR A 331 6.57 11.35 24.90
N VAL A 332 7.22 10.33 24.34
CA VAL A 332 6.78 8.92 24.45
C VAL A 332 6.86 8.44 25.91
N LEU A 333 7.95 8.76 26.62
CA LEU A 333 8.08 8.41 28.04
C LEU A 333 7.01 9.11 28.89
N LEU A 334 6.73 10.40 28.63
CA LEU A 334 5.67 11.14 29.30
C LEU A 334 4.27 10.61 28.96
N GLY A 335 4.07 10.05 27.77
CA GLY A 335 2.86 9.33 27.39
C GLY A 335 2.67 8.05 28.21
N ASN A 336 3.74 7.26 28.38
CA ASN A 336 3.69 6.01 29.15
C ASN A 336 3.41 6.21 30.65
N VAL A 337 3.77 7.38 31.21
CA VAL A 337 3.44 7.74 32.61
C VAL A 337 2.13 8.53 32.75
N ASN A 338 1.31 8.57 31.68
CA ASN A 338 0.03 9.29 31.60
C ASN A 338 0.13 10.80 31.92
N VAL A 339 1.30 11.41 31.71
CA VAL A 339 1.47 12.87 31.78
C VAL A 339 0.98 13.51 30.47
N ILE A 340 1.17 12.82 29.35
CA ILE A 340 0.62 13.18 28.04
C ILE A 340 -0.46 12.16 27.70
N GLY A 341 -1.68 12.61 27.44
CA GLY A 341 -2.80 11.72 27.17
C GLY A 341 -4.04 12.45 26.70
N SER A 342 -5.14 11.71 26.57
CA SER A 342 -6.41 12.30 26.14
C SER A 342 -6.96 13.22 27.22
N GLN A 343 -7.35 14.43 26.81
CA GLN A 343 -8.14 15.38 27.60
C GLN A 343 -9.60 15.44 27.10
N SER A 344 -9.99 14.51 26.23
CA SER A 344 -11.32 14.52 25.63
C SER A 344 -12.39 14.07 26.64
N ILE A 345 -13.34 14.96 26.92
CA ILE A 345 -14.53 14.68 27.75
C ILE A 345 -15.72 14.15 26.94
N THR A 346 -15.59 13.93 25.64
CA THR A 346 -16.71 13.39 24.84
C THR A 346 -16.99 11.96 25.28
N VAL A 347 -18.23 11.73 25.75
CA VAL A 347 -18.75 10.41 26.09
C VAL A 347 -19.72 10.00 24.99
N SER A 348 -19.65 8.74 24.56
CA SER A 348 -20.62 8.18 23.62
C SER A 348 -22.03 8.25 24.24
N SER A 349 -23.05 8.51 23.44
CA SER A 349 -24.44 8.50 23.92
C SER A 349 -24.95 7.12 24.32
N PHE A 350 -24.16 6.09 24.03
CA PHE A 350 -24.42 4.70 24.33
C PHE A 350 -23.30 4.15 25.22
N SER A 351 -23.65 3.25 26.15
CA SER A 351 -22.66 2.46 26.87
C SER A 351 -21.83 1.63 25.89
N GLU A 352 -20.60 1.28 26.26
CA GLU A 352 -19.85 0.30 25.50
C GLU A 352 -20.65 -1.01 25.49
N ALA A 353 -20.79 -1.62 24.31
CA ALA A 353 -21.39 -2.94 24.21
C ALA A 353 -20.58 -3.91 25.08
N GLY A 354 -21.27 -4.76 25.84
CA GLY A 354 -20.61 -5.77 26.67
C GLY A 354 -19.64 -6.61 25.85
N GLN A 355 -18.50 -6.97 26.44
CA GLN A 355 -17.54 -7.84 25.78
C GLN A 355 -18.21 -9.16 25.44
N THR A 356 -18.19 -9.54 24.17
CA THR A 356 -18.57 -10.89 23.72
C THR A 356 -17.48 -11.87 24.14
N ALA A 357 -17.85 -13.13 24.34
CA ALA A 357 -16.84 -14.18 24.51
C ALA A 357 -15.88 -14.20 23.32
N THR A 358 -14.62 -14.56 23.57
CA THR A 358 -13.56 -14.60 22.54
C THR A 358 -13.91 -15.52 21.37
N LEU A 359 -14.70 -16.58 21.63
CA LEU A 359 -15.26 -17.46 20.61
C LEU A 359 -16.77 -17.58 20.81
N ARG A 360 -17.50 -17.77 19.71
CA ARG A 360 -18.94 -18.09 19.77
C ARG A 360 -19.12 -19.54 20.21
N THR A 361 -19.75 -19.73 21.37
CA THR A 361 -19.94 -21.07 21.97
C THR A 361 -21.27 -21.74 21.60
N ASN A 362 -22.23 -20.97 21.06
CA ASN A 362 -23.51 -21.50 20.58
C ASN A 362 -23.41 -21.93 19.10
N VAL A 363 -22.85 -23.11 18.87
CA VAL A 363 -22.64 -23.70 17.54
C VAL A 363 -23.08 -25.17 17.51
N GLY A 364 -23.24 -25.74 16.31
CA GLY A 364 -23.48 -27.19 16.17
C GLY A 364 -22.28 -28.04 16.60
N GLU A 365 -22.51 -29.32 16.90
CA GLU A 365 -21.49 -30.25 17.41
C GLU A 365 -20.28 -30.40 16.45
N GLU A 366 -20.53 -30.39 15.14
CA GLU A 366 -19.47 -30.47 14.11
C GLU A 366 -18.59 -29.21 14.11
N CYS A 367 -19.20 -28.03 14.13
CA CYS A 367 -18.47 -26.76 14.22
C CYS A 367 -17.69 -26.64 15.54
N GLN A 368 -18.25 -27.12 16.64
CA GLN A 368 -17.56 -27.17 17.92
C GLN A 368 -16.29 -28.01 17.84
N ALA A 369 -16.36 -29.22 17.28
CA ALA A 369 -15.18 -30.08 17.13
C ALA A 369 -14.10 -29.41 16.28
N SER A 370 -14.49 -28.80 15.15
CA SER A 370 -13.58 -28.08 14.26
C SER A 370 -12.95 -26.84 14.91
N MET A 371 -13.70 -26.09 15.73
CA MET A 371 -13.16 -24.95 16.46
C MET A 371 -12.20 -25.35 17.58
N ILE A 372 -12.50 -26.44 18.30
CA ILE A 372 -11.60 -27.01 19.30
C ILE A 372 -10.29 -27.48 18.66
N GLU A 373 -10.37 -28.07 17.47
CA GLU A 373 -9.19 -28.46 16.70
C GLU A 373 -8.33 -27.25 16.29
N LEU A 374 -8.97 -26.15 15.89
CA LEU A 374 -8.28 -24.94 15.44
C LEU A 374 -7.67 -24.11 16.58
N HIS A 375 -8.45 -23.81 17.62
CA HIS A 375 -8.06 -22.89 18.70
C HIS A 375 -7.52 -23.60 19.95
N GLY A 376 -7.70 -24.91 20.04
CA GLY A 376 -7.35 -25.71 21.20
C GLY A 376 -8.44 -25.73 22.28
N GLN A 377 -8.45 -26.80 23.07
CA GLN A 377 -9.43 -27.01 24.14
C GLN A 377 -9.41 -25.91 25.21
N GLU A 378 -8.22 -25.38 25.53
CA GLU A 378 -8.06 -24.35 26.57
C GLU A 378 -8.75 -23.03 26.19
N ALA A 379 -8.64 -22.61 24.92
CA ALA A 379 -9.30 -21.41 24.42
C ALA A 379 -10.83 -21.59 24.38
N TRP A 380 -11.30 -22.79 24.02
CA TRP A 380 -12.72 -23.13 24.03
C TRP A 380 -13.32 -23.10 25.44
N ASP A 381 -12.66 -23.73 26.40
CA ASP A 381 -13.09 -23.75 27.80
C ASP A 381 -13.08 -22.34 28.41
N ALA A 382 -12.09 -21.52 28.05
CA ALA A 382 -12.04 -20.11 28.42
C ALA A 382 -13.21 -19.31 27.83
N ALA A 383 -13.55 -19.53 26.55
CA ALA A 383 -14.70 -18.89 25.92
C ALA A 383 -16.03 -19.34 26.56
N ILE A 384 -16.17 -20.60 26.98
CA ILE A 384 -17.32 -21.08 27.75
C ILE A 384 -17.40 -20.39 29.12
N ALA A 385 -16.28 -20.27 29.83
CA ALA A 385 -16.24 -19.60 31.12
C ALA A 385 -16.60 -18.11 31.00
N GLN A 386 -16.11 -17.45 29.94
CA GLN A 386 -16.48 -16.08 29.60
C GLN A 386 -17.98 -15.98 29.28
N GLN A 387 -18.50 -16.86 28.40
CA GLN A 387 -19.91 -16.85 28.05
C GLN A 387 -20.80 -17.12 29.27
N ALA A 388 -20.42 -18.05 30.15
CA ALA A 388 -21.15 -18.31 31.39
C ALA A 388 -21.14 -17.09 32.33
N THR A 389 -20.03 -16.33 32.36
CA THR A 389 -19.93 -15.08 33.11
C THR A 389 -20.84 -13.99 32.50
N ILE A 390 -20.86 -13.89 31.18
CA ILE A 390 -21.71 -12.97 30.42
C ILE A 390 -23.19 -13.32 30.64
N ASP A 391 -23.55 -14.60 30.53
CA ASP A 391 -24.92 -15.08 30.73
C ASP A 391 -25.37 -14.91 32.19
N ALA A 392 -24.48 -15.15 33.17
CA ALA A 392 -24.74 -14.88 34.58
C ALA A 392 -24.93 -13.38 34.87
N ALA A 393 -24.34 -12.50 34.04
CA ALA A 393 -24.55 -11.06 34.06
C ALA A 393 -25.80 -10.60 33.28
N GLY A 394 -26.57 -11.52 32.68
CA GLY A 394 -27.79 -11.22 31.92
C GLY A 394 -27.62 -11.23 30.39
N GLY A 395 -26.50 -11.75 29.88
CA GLY A 395 -26.15 -11.78 28.45
C GLY A 395 -25.24 -10.62 28.05
N VAL A 396 -24.88 -10.55 26.76
CA VAL A 396 -24.11 -9.43 26.21
C VAL A 396 -24.96 -8.18 26.38
N GLN A 397 -24.59 -7.30 27.31
CA GLN A 397 -25.28 -6.03 27.49
C GLN A 397 -25.21 -5.26 26.18
N GLN A 398 -26.37 -5.05 25.57
CA GLN A 398 -26.45 -4.21 24.38
C GLN A 398 -26.04 -2.80 24.78
N ALA A 399 -25.43 -2.08 23.84
CA ALA A 399 -25.11 -0.67 24.04
C ALA A 399 -26.43 0.08 24.29
N GLU A 400 -26.71 0.38 25.55
CA GLU A 400 -27.91 1.08 25.98
C GLU A 400 -27.63 2.58 25.95
N LYS A 401 -28.66 3.37 25.62
CA LYS A 401 -28.52 4.82 25.64
C LYS A 401 -28.32 5.25 27.10
N LEU A 402 -27.13 5.75 27.41
CA LEU A 402 -26.80 6.22 28.76
C LEU A 402 -27.82 7.26 29.20
N THR A 403 -28.32 7.11 30.43
CA THR A 403 -29.17 8.12 31.04
C THR A 403 -28.40 9.44 31.22
N PRO A 404 -29.07 10.60 31.30
CA PRO A 404 -28.39 11.88 31.52
C PRO A 404 -27.50 11.90 32.77
N GLU A 405 -27.85 11.13 33.80
CA GLU A 405 -27.07 11.00 35.05
C GLU A 405 -25.81 10.15 34.86
N GLU A 406 -25.89 9.04 34.12
CA GLU A 406 -24.72 8.19 33.82
C GLU A 406 -23.75 8.87 32.83
N GLN A 407 -24.27 9.64 31.87
CA GLN A 407 -23.44 10.48 31.00
C GLN A 407 -22.68 11.53 31.83
N ALA A 408 -23.34 12.16 32.79
CA ALA A 408 -22.69 13.11 33.69
C ALA A 408 -21.61 12.43 34.54
N GLN A 409 -21.85 11.23 35.05
CA GLN A 409 -20.86 10.47 35.82
C GLN A 409 -19.67 10.04 34.95
N ALA A 410 -19.89 9.52 33.74
CA ALA A 410 -18.82 9.15 32.82
C ALA A 410 -17.97 10.36 32.38
N VAL A 411 -18.58 11.54 32.26
CA VAL A 411 -17.85 12.80 32.03
C VAL A 411 -16.98 13.14 33.23
N LEU A 412 -17.50 13.02 34.47
CA LEU A 412 -16.71 13.26 35.69
C LEU A 412 -15.54 12.28 35.83
N ASP A 413 -15.74 11.01 35.47
CA ASP A 413 -14.68 9.99 35.50
C ASP A 413 -13.59 10.27 34.44
N LYS A 414 -13.98 10.76 33.25
CA LYS A 414 -13.02 11.23 32.24
C LYS A 414 -12.27 12.48 32.67
N ILE A 415 -12.91 13.41 33.36
CA ILE A 415 -12.26 14.61 33.90
C ILE A 415 -11.24 14.21 34.99
N ALA A 416 -11.59 13.28 35.87
CA ALA A 416 -10.70 12.81 36.92
C ALA A 416 -9.46 12.06 36.40
N ASN A 417 -9.60 11.35 35.27
CA ASN A 417 -8.52 10.59 34.63
C ASN A 417 -7.81 11.36 33.50
N ALA A 418 -8.18 12.61 33.25
CA ALA A 418 -7.59 13.40 32.18
C ALA A 418 -6.11 13.66 32.43
N ALA A 419 -5.30 13.50 31.38
CA ALA A 419 -3.88 13.76 31.47
C ALA A 419 -3.58 15.27 31.60
N PRO A 420 -2.51 15.66 32.32
CA PRO A 420 -2.10 17.06 32.44
C PRO A 420 -1.78 17.75 31.10
N ILE A 421 -1.33 17.01 30.09
CA ILE A 421 -1.02 17.56 28.76
C ILE A 421 -1.85 16.82 27.72
N GLY A 422 -2.55 17.57 26.87
CA GLY A 422 -3.35 17.01 25.80
C GLY A 422 -2.49 16.40 24.68
N THR A 423 -2.84 15.21 24.20
CA THR A 423 -2.11 14.53 23.10
C THR A 423 -1.95 15.43 21.87
N GLY A 424 -3.00 16.16 21.48
CA GLY A 424 -2.95 17.07 20.33
C GLY A 424 -1.96 18.23 20.53
N THR A 425 -1.99 18.85 21.71
CA THR A 425 -1.08 19.93 22.10
C THR A 425 0.37 19.45 22.14
N ALA A 426 0.62 18.30 22.77
CA ALA A 426 1.95 17.69 22.83
C ALA A 426 2.53 17.45 21.43
N ILE A 427 1.75 16.86 20.52
CA ILE A 427 2.19 16.61 19.14
C ILE A 427 2.56 17.92 18.43
N LEU A 428 1.72 18.97 18.53
CA LEU A 428 1.99 20.27 17.92
C LEU A 428 3.27 20.91 18.46
N LEU A 429 3.50 20.85 19.76
CA LEU A 429 4.67 21.41 20.42
C LEU A 429 5.95 20.64 20.09
N VAL A 430 5.88 19.31 19.97
CA VAL A 430 7.00 18.48 19.49
C VAL A 430 7.34 18.85 18.05
N LEU A 431 6.36 18.92 17.15
CA LEU A 431 6.59 19.32 15.76
C LEU A 431 7.21 20.72 15.66
N ALA A 432 6.70 21.69 16.44
CA ALA A 432 7.30 23.01 16.51
C ALA A 432 8.74 22.97 17.04
N GLY A 433 9.01 22.19 18.09
CA GLY A 433 10.36 22.00 18.64
C GLY A 433 11.33 21.40 17.64
N LEU A 434 10.89 20.40 16.86
CA LEU A 434 11.67 19.81 15.77
C LEU A 434 12.00 20.84 14.69
N VAL A 435 11.04 21.69 14.31
CA VAL A 435 11.25 22.76 13.32
C VAL A 435 12.24 23.80 13.86
N LEU A 436 12.11 24.24 15.12
CA LEU A 436 13.02 25.18 15.74
C LEU A 436 14.45 24.63 15.84
N SER A 437 14.59 23.36 16.25
CA SER A 437 15.90 22.67 16.32
C SER A 437 16.54 22.56 14.95
N THR A 438 15.76 22.14 13.94
CA THR A 438 16.24 22.01 12.56
C THR A 438 16.64 23.37 12.00
N GLY A 439 15.82 24.42 12.21
CA GLY A 439 16.15 25.78 11.80
C GLY A 439 17.42 26.32 12.46
N ARG A 440 17.71 25.92 13.70
CA ARG A 440 18.98 26.22 14.37
C ARG A 440 20.17 25.46 13.77
N GLY A 441 19.98 24.17 13.46
CA GLY A 441 21.02 23.31 12.88
C GLY A 441 21.37 23.67 11.43
N VAL A 442 20.42 24.19 10.66
CA VAL A 442 20.62 24.61 9.26
C VAL A 442 21.45 25.88 9.14
N ALA A 443 21.22 26.86 10.03
CA ALA A 443 21.91 28.14 10.02
C ALA A 443 22.39 28.51 11.44
N PRO A 444 23.46 27.86 11.94
CA PRO A 444 23.97 28.08 13.29
C PRO A 444 24.64 29.46 13.45
N SER A 445 25.00 30.15 12.36
CA SER A 445 25.59 31.49 12.41
C SER A 445 24.54 32.60 12.70
N GLN A 446 23.28 32.38 12.30
CA GLN A 446 22.22 33.39 12.37
C GLN A 446 21.71 33.61 13.80
N GLU A 447 21.29 34.84 14.12
CA GLU A 447 20.86 35.24 15.45
C GLU A 447 19.84 34.28 16.07
N ALA A 448 20.12 33.71 17.24
CA ALA A 448 19.24 32.71 17.86
C ALA A 448 17.94 33.29 18.47
N ARG A 449 17.81 34.61 18.58
CA ARG A 449 16.70 35.27 19.30
C ARG A 449 15.30 34.82 18.83
N PRO A 450 14.98 34.78 17.52
CA PRO A 450 13.64 34.37 17.09
C PRO A 450 13.33 32.90 17.44
N LEU A 451 14.32 32.02 17.37
CA LEU A 451 14.17 30.61 17.72
C LEU A 451 14.01 30.40 19.22
N LEU A 452 14.75 31.16 20.03
CA LEU A 452 14.62 31.16 21.49
C LEU A 452 13.26 31.69 21.94
N ILE A 453 12.72 32.71 21.28
CA ILE A 453 11.35 33.20 21.54
C ILE A 453 10.33 32.08 21.26
N GLY A 454 10.50 31.34 20.17
CA GLY A 454 9.68 30.15 19.88
C GLY A 454 9.80 29.06 20.94
N ALA A 455 11.02 28.76 21.39
CA ALA A 455 11.26 27.75 22.42
C ALA A 455 10.66 28.15 23.78
N VAL A 456 10.75 29.43 24.14
CA VAL A 456 10.04 29.99 25.31
C VAL A 456 8.53 29.85 25.13
N GLY A 457 8.01 30.08 23.92
CA GLY A 457 6.61 29.82 23.58
C GLY A 457 6.19 28.37 23.84
N ILE A 458 7.04 27.38 23.48
CA ILE A 458 6.76 25.96 23.75
C ILE A 458 6.70 25.69 25.26
N VAL A 459 7.66 26.21 26.03
CA VAL A 459 7.68 26.02 27.49
C VAL A 459 6.46 26.68 28.14
N LEU A 460 6.08 27.88 27.69
CA LEU A 460 4.88 28.56 28.16
C LEU A 460 3.60 27.81 27.78
N ALA A 461 3.54 27.20 26.60
CA ALA A 461 2.40 26.40 26.17
C ALA A 461 2.26 25.14 27.03
N LEU A 462 3.36 24.42 27.30
CA LEU A 462 3.36 23.26 28.22
C LEU A 462 2.96 23.68 29.64
N PHE A 463 3.47 24.81 30.12
CA PHE A 463 3.12 25.31 31.45
C PHE A 463 1.64 25.70 31.54
N ALA A 464 1.11 26.37 30.51
CA ALA A 464 -0.30 26.72 30.42
C ALA A 464 -1.17 25.47 30.38
N ASP A 465 -0.78 24.43 29.62
CA ASP A 465 -1.52 23.17 29.53
C ASP A 465 -1.58 22.45 30.89
N ILE A 466 -0.45 22.40 31.62
CA ILE A 466 -0.36 21.70 32.91
C ILE A 466 -1.11 22.44 34.04
N VAL A 467 -1.01 23.77 34.08
CA VAL A 467 -1.42 24.56 35.26
C VAL A 467 -2.76 25.25 35.05
N ILE A 468 -3.03 25.69 33.82
CA ILE A 468 -4.19 26.54 33.51
C ILE A 468 -5.25 25.73 32.79
N VAL A 469 -4.91 24.88 31.83
CA VAL A 469 -5.91 24.14 31.04
C VAL A 469 -6.46 22.96 31.84
N GLY A 470 -7.79 22.94 32.01
CA GLY A 470 -8.53 21.81 32.55
C GLY A 470 -9.34 21.10 31.45
N ALA A 471 -9.63 19.81 31.61
CA ALA A 471 -10.42 19.03 30.66
C ALA A 471 -11.88 19.53 30.52
N ASP A 472 -12.37 20.29 31.50
CA ASP A 472 -13.70 20.90 31.54
C ASP A 472 -13.74 22.31 30.91
N MET A 473 -12.60 22.86 30.48
CA MET A 473 -12.56 24.21 29.90
C MET A 473 -13.24 24.27 28.54
N SER A 474 -13.99 25.35 28.31
CA SER A 474 -14.57 25.62 26.99
C SER A 474 -13.49 25.85 25.94
N ALA A 475 -13.77 25.46 24.69
CA ALA A 475 -12.81 25.55 23.60
C ALA A 475 -12.35 27.01 23.35
N LEU A 476 -13.26 27.99 23.51
CA LEU A 476 -12.89 29.40 23.43
C LEU A 476 -11.91 29.82 24.53
N THR A 477 -12.11 29.36 25.77
CA THR A 477 -11.24 29.70 26.91
C THR A 477 -9.86 29.08 26.70
N TYR A 478 -9.81 27.82 26.24
CA TYR A 478 -8.56 27.16 25.85
C TYR A 478 -7.80 27.96 24.79
N VAL A 479 -8.47 28.38 23.71
CA VAL A 479 -7.85 29.19 22.65
C VAL A 479 -7.31 30.50 23.22
N LEU A 480 -8.07 31.20 24.06
CA LEU A 480 -7.63 32.48 24.64
C LEU A 480 -6.39 32.32 25.53
N VAL A 481 -6.32 31.27 26.34
CA VAL A 481 -5.14 30.95 27.17
C VAL A 481 -3.93 30.62 26.31
N MET A 482 -4.14 29.85 25.23
CA MET A 482 -3.07 29.36 24.37
C MET A 482 -2.64 30.32 23.26
N VAL A 483 -3.39 31.39 22.97
CA VAL A 483 -3.09 32.35 21.89
C VAL A 483 -1.71 32.98 22.06
N ILE A 484 -1.34 33.41 23.28
CA ILE A 484 -0.02 34.05 23.51
C ILE A 484 1.12 33.04 23.36
N PRO A 485 1.11 31.88 24.05
CA PRO A 485 2.12 30.84 23.83
C PRO A 485 2.24 30.43 22.35
N PHE A 486 1.13 30.14 21.68
CA PHE A 486 1.17 29.74 20.28
C PHE A 486 1.61 30.87 19.34
N ALA A 487 1.31 32.14 19.62
CA ALA A 487 1.83 33.26 18.83
C ALA A 487 3.37 33.33 18.90
N LEU A 488 3.96 33.11 20.08
CA LEU A 488 5.42 33.05 20.24
C LEU A 488 6.01 31.84 19.52
N VAL A 489 5.37 30.67 19.62
CA VAL A 489 5.77 29.46 18.88
C VAL A 489 5.73 29.72 17.38
N ILE A 490 4.63 30.27 16.84
CA ILE A 490 4.48 30.59 15.42
C ILE A 490 5.53 31.60 14.97
N TYR A 491 5.84 32.62 15.77
CA TYR A 491 6.91 33.57 15.47
C TYR A 491 8.27 32.88 15.33
N GLY A 492 8.62 31.97 16.25
CA GLY A 492 9.85 31.20 16.14
C GLY A 492 9.85 30.22 14.97
N VAL A 493 8.74 29.51 14.74
CA VAL A 493 8.57 28.53 13.66
C VAL A 493 8.66 29.22 12.30
N THR A 494 8.05 30.38 12.11
CA THR A 494 8.16 31.13 10.84
C THR A 494 9.61 31.55 10.55
N ALA A 495 10.35 31.99 11.56
CA ALA A 495 11.78 32.29 11.42
C ALA A 495 12.61 31.02 11.11
N ALA A 496 12.32 29.91 11.78
CA ALA A 496 12.95 28.62 11.53
C ALA A 496 12.70 28.10 10.11
N MET A 497 11.44 28.14 9.67
CA MET A 497 11.03 27.75 8.31
C MET A 497 11.70 28.62 7.26
N GLY A 498 11.88 29.92 7.51
CA GLY A 498 12.66 30.81 6.65
C GLY A 498 14.12 30.36 6.48
N ARG A 499 14.76 29.87 7.55
CA ARG A 499 16.12 29.29 7.50
C ARG A 499 16.13 27.96 6.75
N CYS A 500 15.19 27.07 7.06
CA CYS A 500 15.04 25.79 6.38
C CYS A 500 14.83 25.94 4.87
N ALA A 501 14.07 26.97 4.43
CA ALA A 501 13.84 27.25 3.03
C ALA A 501 15.09 27.72 2.25
N GLN A 502 16.12 28.21 2.95
CA GLN A 502 17.40 28.55 2.34
C GLN A 502 18.24 27.30 2.05
N ASN A 503 18.01 26.21 2.78
CA ASN A 503 18.69 24.94 2.56
C ASN A 503 18.08 24.19 1.38
N GLU A 504 18.88 23.92 0.35
CA GLU A 504 18.43 23.24 -0.86
C GLU A 504 17.89 21.84 -0.58
N LEU A 505 18.53 21.09 0.33
CA LEU A 505 18.10 19.74 0.71
C LEU A 505 16.68 19.75 1.27
N ILE A 506 16.44 20.61 2.26
CA ILE A 506 15.13 20.70 2.89
C ILE A 506 14.10 21.22 1.90
N ARG A 507 14.44 22.26 1.12
CA ARG A 507 13.51 22.84 0.14
C ARG A 507 13.07 21.85 -0.94
N VAL A 508 13.95 20.95 -1.37
CA VAL A 508 13.67 20.01 -2.48
C VAL A 508 13.05 18.70 -1.98
N VAL A 509 13.54 18.16 -0.86
CA VAL A 509 13.17 16.81 -0.38
C VAL A 509 11.95 16.83 0.53
N PHE A 510 11.84 17.85 1.38
CA PHE A 510 10.84 17.87 2.42
C PHE A 510 9.40 17.96 1.88
N PRO A 511 9.08 18.77 0.85
CA PRO A 511 7.68 18.87 0.40
C PRO A 511 7.10 17.55 -0.15
N PRO A 512 7.78 16.80 -1.04
CA PRO A 512 7.32 15.48 -1.45
C PRO A 512 7.24 14.48 -0.29
N LEU A 513 8.20 14.53 0.64
CA LEU A 513 8.19 13.65 1.82
C LEU A 513 6.97 13.93 2.70
N VAL A 514 6.66 15.19 2.98
CA VAL A 514 5.47 15.58 3.76
C VAL A 514 4.20 15.12 3.06
N LEU A 515 4.14 15.21 1.73
CA LEU A 515 3.00 14.72 0.97
C LEU A 515 2.84 13.19 1.10
N ILE A 516 3.92 12.43 0.95
CA ILE A 516 3.91 10.96 1.13
C ILE A 516 3.49 10.60 2.56
N VAL A 517 4.05 11.27 3.57
CA VAL A 517 3.72 11.04 4.98
C VAL A 517 2.29 11.44 5.29
N ALA A 518 1.76 12.52 4.70
CA ALA A 518 0.36 12.91 4.89
C ALA A 518 -0.59 11.87 4.30
N VAL A 519 -0.29 11.39 3.09
CA VAL A 519 -1.10 10.37 2.42
C VAL A 519 -1.01 9.04 3.16
N LEU A 520 0.20 8.53 3.41
CA LEU A 520 0.40 7.29 4.15
C LEU A 520 -0.15 7.40 5.57
N GLY A 521 0.16 8.47 6.30
CA GLY A 521 -0.36 8.67 7.66
C GLY A 521 -1.88 8.66 7.73
N SER A 522 -2.57 9.23 6.73
CA SER A 522 -4.03 9.18 6.67
C SER A 522 -4.60 7.77 6.43
N ILE A 523 -3.85 6.90 5.73
CA ILE A 523 -4.22 5.51 5.46
C ILE A 523 -3.85 4.62 6.66
N LEU A 524 -2.59 4.69 7.10
CA LEU A 524 -2.03 3.87 8.19
C LEU A 524 -2.68 4.20 9.53
N GLY A 525 -3.10 5.45 9.74
CA GLY A 525 -3.82 5.89 10.94
C GLY A 525 -5.34 5.66 10.89
N GLY A 526 -5.86 4.98 9.85
CA GLY A 526 -7.29 4.68 9.72
C GLY A 526 -8.19 5.92 9.54
N ILE A 527 -7.61 7.09 9.24
CA ILE A 527 -8.35 8.36 9.14
C ILE A 527 -9.19 8.38 7.86
N THR A 528 -8.61 7.93 6.74
CA THR A 528 -9.33 7.88 5.46
C THR A 528 -8.97 6.62 4.67
N ASN A 529 -9.91 6.16 3.84
CA ASN A 529 -9.67 5.08 2.88
C ASN A 529 -8.60 5.49 1.84
N PRO A 530 -7.99 4.52 1.12
CA PRO A 530 -6.97 4.81 0.12
C PRO A 530 -7.38 5.83 -0.95
N THR A 531 -8.67 5.91 -1.31
CA THR A 531 -9.17 6.78 -2.38
C THR A 531 -9.17 8.27 -2.00
N PRO A 532 -9.78 8.70 -0.88
CA PRO A 532 -9.61 10.07 -0.37
C PRO A 532 -8.13 10.44 -0.12
N ALA A 533 -7.34 9.51 0.43
CA ALA A 533 -5.91 9.72 0.67
C ALA A 533 -5.15 9.96 -0.64
N ALA A 534 -5.43 9.18 -1.68
CA ALA A 534 -4.85 9.35 -3.01
C ALA A 534 -5.27 10.69 -3.64
N ALA A 535 -6.51 11.13 -3.45
CA ALA A 535 -6.99 12.43 -3.92
C ALA A 535 -6.25 13.60 -3.22
N LEU A 536 -6.00 13.49 -1.90
CA LEU A 536 -5.16 14.43 -1.17
C LEU A 536 -3.73 14.46 -1.71
N GLY A 537 -3.18 13.28 -2.04
CA GLY A 537 -1.89 13.12 -2.73
C GLY A 537 -1.83 13.84 -4.08
N ALA A 538 -2.79 13.56 -4.97
CA ALA A 538 -2.88 14.17 -6.29
C ALA A 538 -3.06 15.70 -6.21
N GLY A 539 -3.94 16.18 -5.35
CA GLY A 539 -4.16 17.61 -5.10
C GLY A 539 -2.90 18.29 -4.56
N GLY A 540 -2.23 17.68 -3.59
CA GLY A 540 -0.97 18.17 -3.04
C GLY A 540 0.15 18.20 -4.08
N ALA A 541 0.28 17.18 -4.94
CA ALA A 541 1.26 17.17 -6.01
C ALA A 541 0.99 18.27 -7.06
N ILE A 542 -0.28 18.52 -7.41
CA ILE A 542 -0.68 19.62 -8.27
C ILE A 542 -0.28 20.97 -7.67
N MET A 543 -0.55 21.17 -6.38
CA MET A 543 -0.17 22.39 -5.67
C MET A 543 1.37 22.55 -5.59
N LEU A 544 2.12 21.49 -5.28
CA LEU A 544 3.59 21.51 -5.26
C LEU A 544 4.19 21.80 -6.64
N ALA A 545 3.66 21.17 -7.69
CA ALA A 545 4.09 21.42 -9.05
C ALA A 545 3.81 22.88 -9.47
N ALA A 546 2.66 23.43 -9.09
CA ALA A 546 2.32 24.83 -9.36
C ALA A 546 3.20 25.81 -8.56
N TYR A 547 3.52 25.49 -7.30
CA TYR A 547 4.43 26.27 -6.44
C TYR A 547 5.81 26.41 -7.10
N ARG A 548 6.35 25.28 -7.54
CA ARG A 548 7.61 25.26 -8.25
C ARG A 548 7.52 26.06 -9.56
N LYS A 549 6.48 25.82 -10.35
CA LYS A 549 6.35 26.46 -11.66
C LYS A 549 6.21 27.98 -11.58
N LEU A 550 5.53 28.50 -10.55
CA LEU A 550 5.47 29.94 -10.29
C LEU A 550 6.85 30.48 -9.89
N SER A 551 7.58 29.76 -9.05
CA SER A 551 8.94 30.14 -8.64
C SER A 551 9.89 30.16 -9.84
N ASP A 552 9.81 29.18 -10.74
CA ASP A 552 10.59 29.12 -11.98
C ASP A 552 10.25 30.27 -12.96
N GLN A 553 9.08 30.90 -12.82
CA GLN A 553 8.60 32.01 -13.65
C GLN A 553 8.76 33.38 -12.96
N ASP A 554 9.49 33.46 -11.84
CA ASP A 554 9.62 34.65 -11.00
C ASP A 554 8.27 35.25 -10.56
N ARG A 555 7.22 34.42 -10.49
CA ARG A 555 5.88 34.80 -10.02
C ARG A 555 5.73 34.42 -8.56
N SER A 556 5.00 35.25 -7.82
CA SER A 556 4.75 35.03 -6.39
C SER A 556 3.94 33.74 -6.14
N PRO A 557 4.47 32.73 -5.43
CA PRO A 557 3.75 31.51 -5.11
C PRO A 557 2.83 31.64 -3.88
N LYS A 558 2.62 32.85 -3.37
CA LYS A 558 1.88 33.13 -2.12
C LYS A 558 0.49 32.49 -2.09
N ILE A 559 -0.26 32.49 -3.19
CA ILE A 559 -1.61 31.90 -3.25
C ILE A 559 -1.54 30.43 -2.83
N ILE A 560 -0.56 29.67 -3.33
CA ILE A 560 -0.42 28.25 -3.02
C ILE A 560 -0.04 28.04 -1.56
N ILE A 561 0.89 28.85 -1.03
CA ILE A 561 1.28 28.79 0.39
C ILE A 561 0.07 29.04 1.30
N TRP A 562 -0.72 30.08 1.01
CA TRP A 562 -1.93 30.40 1.77
C TRP A 562 -2.99 29.31 1.63
N SER A 563 -3.11 28.66 0.47
CA SER A 563 -4.05 27.56 0.28
C SER A 563 -3.62 26.31 1.03
N THR A 564 -2.33 25.98 1.07
CA THR A 564 -1.81 24.90 1.93
C THR A 564 -2.05 25.23 3.41
N LEU A 565 -1.83 26.48 3.82
CA LEU A 565 -2.13 26.93 5.18
C LEU A 565 -3.63 26.82 5.49
N ALA A 566 -4.51 27.16 4.54
CA ALA A 566 -5.95 27.02 4.69
C ALA A 566 -6.38 25.56 4.87
N VAL A 567 -5.75 24.60 4.18
CA VAL A 567 -5.97 23.16 4.43
C VAL A 567 -5.60 22.80 5.86
N ILE A 568 -4.44 23.23 6.35
CA ILE A 568 -4.01 22.98 7.73
C ILE A 568 -4.99 23.58 8.74
N VAL A 569 -5.42 24.83 8.53
CA VAL A 569 -6.42 25.49 9.38
C VAL A 569 -7.74 24.73 9.37
N CYS A 570 -8.20 24.27 8.21
CA CYS A 570 -9.43 23.48 8.08
C CYS A 570 -9.34 22.17 8.88
N ILE A 571 -8.22 21.46 8.79
CA ILE A 571 -7.98 20.22 9.55
C ILE A 571 -7.93 20.50 11.05
N LEU A 572 -7.18 21.52 11.47
CA LEU A 572 -7.06 21.87 12.89
C LEU A 572 -8.41 22.24 13.49
N ILE A 573 -9.23 23.02 12.79
CA ILE A 573 -10.56 23.36 13.29
C ILE A 573 -11.46 22.11 13.34
N GLY A 574 -11.44 21.27 12.30
CA GLY A 574 -12.26 20.06 12.25
C GLY A 574 -11.88 19.01 13.31
N VAL A 575 -10.63 18.98 13.76
CA VAL A 575 -10.17 18.09 14.84
C VAL A 575 -10.53 18.62 16.23
N ASN A 576 -10.54 19.95 16.43
CA ASN A 576 -10.73 20.56 17.75
C ASN A 576 -12.16 21.02 18.03
N PHE A 577 -12.98 21.25 17.01
CA PHE A 577 -14.33 21.79 17.15
C PHE A 577 -15.37 20.91 16.46
N ASP A 578 -16.54 20.77 17.08
CA ASP A 578 -17.69 20.14 16.43
C ASP A 578 -18.26 21.07 15.36
N LEU A 579 -18.21 20.61 14.10
CA LEU A 579 -18.68 21.33 12.92
C LEU A 579 -20.13 21.00 12.54
N ARG A 580 -20.83 20.16 13.33
CA ARG A 580 -22.22 19.80 13.07
C ARG A 580 -23.14 20.97 13.42
N ILE A 581 -23.78 21.54 12.40
CA ILE A 581 -24.69 22.68 12.52
C ILE A 581 -26.19 22.31 12.46
N ASN A 582 -26.50 21.03 12.27
CA ASN A 582 -27.87 20.52 12.11
C ASN A 582 -28.45 19.90 13.41
N THR A 583 -27.97 20.32 14.59
CA THR A 583 -28.47 19.88 15.90
C THR A 583 -29.46 20.89 16.48
N GLU A 584 -30.36 20.46 17.38
CA GLU A 584 -31.41 21.31 17.95
C GLU A 584 -30.87 22.50 18.76
N GLU A 585 -29.68 22.35 19.36
CA GLU A 585 -28.92 23.43 19.99
C GLU A 585 -27.50 23.45 19.41
N VAL A 586 -27.11 24.57 18.80
CA VAL A 586 -25.75 24.80 18.26
C VAL A 586 -25.15 25.98 19.00
N THR A 587 -23.97 25.78 19.60
CA THR A 587 -23.27 26.84 20.33
C THR A 587 -22.73 27.92 19.37
N PHE A 588 -22.54 29.14 19.87
CA PHE A 588 -21.90 30.23 19.10
C PHE A 588 -20.48 29.84 18.64
N GLU A 589 -19.75 29.08 19.47
CA GLU A 589 -18.41 28.59 19.16
C GLU A 589 -18.41 27.67 17.92
N SER A 590 -19.34 26.71 17.85
CA SER A 590 -19.51 25.81 16.69
C SER A 590 -19.84 26.57 15.40
N TRP A 591 -20.64 27.64 15.48
CA TRP A 591 -20.94 28.50 14.33
C TRP A 591 -19.71 29.24 13.81
N VAL A 592 -18.89 29.81 14.70
CA VAL A 592 -17.65 30.48 14.34
C VAL A 592 -16.64 29.48 13.76
N ALA A 593 -16.48 28.32 14.39
CA ALA A 593 -15.61 27.25 13.92
C ALA A 593 -16.02 26.78 12.52
N PHE A 594 -17.30 26.51 12.29
CA PHE A 594 -17.84 26.17 10.97
C PHE A 594 -17.56 27.28 9.94
N GLY A 595 -17.81 28.55 10.29
CA GLY A 595 -17.57 29.68 9.39
C GLY A 595 -16.09 29.79 8.97
N VAL A 596 -15.15 29.63 9.91
CA VAL A 596 -13.71 29.68 9.61
C VAL A 596 -13.27 28.45 8.82
N ALA A 597 -13.71 27.25 9.19
CA ALA A 597 -13.41 26.02 8.46
C ALA A 597 -13.95 26.07 7.02
N TYR A 598 -15.18 26.55 6.83
CA TYR A 598 -15.80 26.71 5.52
C TYR A 598 -15.07 27.76 4.66
N ALA A 599 -14.68 28.90 5.23
CA ALA A 599 -13.88 29.90 4.52
C ALA A 599 -12.50 29.34 4.12
N ALA A 600 -11.85 28.60 5.02
CA ALA A 600 -10.58 27.94 4.75
C ALA A 600 -10.71 26.87 3.64
N TYR A 601 -11.78 26.07 3.67
CA TYR A 601 -12.12 25.11 2.62
C TYR A 601 -12.30 25.78 1.25
N LEU A 602 -13.08 26.85 1.17
CA LEU A 602 -13.28 27.61 -0.07
C LEU A 602 -11.97 28.18 -0.62
N TYR A 603 -11.10 28.70 0.26
CA TYR A 603 -9.81 29.23 -0.14
C TYR A 603 -8.83 28.13 -0.59
N ALA A 604 -8.84 26.96 0.06
CA ALA A 604 -8.08 25.79 -0.36
C ALA A 604 -8.55 25.29 -1.74
N PHE A 605 -9.86 25.19 -1.94
CA PHE A 605 -10.45 24.80 -3.23
C PHE A 605 -10.10 25.79 -4.35
N PHE A 606 -10.18 27.10 -4.09
CA PHE A 606 -9.72 28.13 -5.00
C PHE A 606 -8.23 27.96 -5.34
N GLY A 607 -7.39 27.67 -4.35
CA GLY A 607 -5.96 27.40 -4.54
C GLY A 607 -5.66 26.20 -5.43
N LEU A 608 -6.45 25.13 -5.29
CA LEU A 608 -6.33 23.95 -6.14
C LEU A 608 -6.72 24.28 -7.59
N LEU A 609 -7.84 24.97 -7.80
CA LEU A 609 -8.26 25.42 -9.14
C LEU A 609 -7.23 26.37 -9.77
N PHE A 610 -6.68 27.29 -8.99
CA PHE A 610 -5.61 28.18 -9.43
C PHE A 610 -4.35 27.39 -9.81
N SER A 611 -3.99 26.37 -9.04
CA SER A 611 -2.87 25.48 -9.35
C SER A 611 -3.09 24.74 -10.67
N CYS A 612 -4.30 24.21 -10.90
CA CYS A 612 -4.68 23.63 -12.20
C CYS A 612 -4.56 24.64 -13.35
N TYR A 613 -5.02 25.88 -13.16
CA TYR A 613 -4.90 26.94 -14.16
C TYR A 613 -3.44 27.28 -14.49
N VAL A 614 -2.58 27.40 -13.47
CA VAL A 614 -1.14 27.64 -13.63
C VAL A 614 -0.47 26.47 -14.38
N LEU A 615 -0.78 25.23 -14.02
CA LEU A 615 -0.21 24.06 -14.70
C LEU A 615 -0.73 23.89 -16.13
N TYR A 616 -1.99 24.26 -16.39
CA TYR A 616 -2.57 24.26 -17.73
C TYR A 616 -1.90 25.30 -18.63
N THR A 617 -1.85 26.56 -18.17
CA THR A 617 -1.22 27.66 -18.93
C THR A 617 0.27 27.47 -19.15
N SER A 618 0.93 26.73 -18.26
CA SER A 618 2.35 26.40 -18.38
C SER A 618 2.66 25.11 -19.16
N GLY A 619 1.63 24.42 -19.68
CA GLY A 619 1.77 23.23 -20.52
C GLY A 619 2.13 21.93 -19.77
N VAL A 620 2.06 21.92 -18.43
CA VAL A 620 2.38 20.75 -17.60
C VAL A 620 1.15 19.88 -17.35
N LEU A 621 -0.04 20.47 -17.20
CA LEU A 621 -1.26 19.70 -16.88
C LEU A 621 -1.71 18.80 -18.03
N THR A 622 -1.61 19.26 -19.28
CA THR A 622 -2.01 18.48 -20.46
C THR A 622 -1.28 17.14 -20.58
N PRO A 623 0.07 17.07 -20.51
CA PRO A 623 0.76 15.78 -20.52
C PRO A 623 0.47 14.96 -19.26
N VAL A 624 0.29 15.58 -18.09
CA VAL A 624 -0.09 14.86 -16.86
C VAL A 624 -1.41 14.12 -17.05
N VAL A 625 -2.47 14.82 -17.50
CA VAL A 625 -3.78 14.21 -17.74
C VAL A 625 -3.72 13.15 -18.82
N ARG A 626 -2.98 13.39 -19.92
CA ARG A 626 -2.87 12.43 -21.02
C ARG A 626 -2.16 11.15 -20.61
N GLU A 627 -1.03 11.24 -19.92
CA GLU A 627 -0.30 10.06 -19.46
C GLU A 627 -1.09 9.32 -18.36
N THR A 628 -1.74 10.06 -17.45
CA THR A 628 -2.63 9.46 -16.44
C THR A 628 -3.76 8.68 -17.10
N ALA A 629 -4.44 9.28 -18.11
CA ALA A 629 -5.50 8.63 -18.85
C ALA A 629 -4.99 7.40 -19.62
N LYS A 630 -3.79 7.45 -20.20
CA LYS A 630 -3.18 6.33 -20.92
C LYS A 630 -2.89 5.14 -20.00
N VAL A 631 -2.23 5.40 -18.86
CA VAL A 631 -1.92 4.35 -17.86
C VAL A 631 -3.21 3.77 -17.29
N THR A 632 -4.15 4.62 -16.89
CA THR A 632 -5.45 4.18 -16.35
C THR A 632 -6.23 3.36 -17.39
N SER A 633 -6.34 3.83 -18.63
CA SER A 633 -7.04 3.11 -19.70
C SER A 633 -6.42 1.74 -19.98
N MET A 634 -5.09 1.62 -19.87
CA MET A 634 -4.39 0.34 -19.97
C MET A 634 -4.82 -0.61 -18.85
N VAL A 635 -4.80 -0.17 -17.57
CA VAL A 635 -5.25 -1.00 -16.43
C VAL A 635 -6.70 -1.45 -16.61
N PHE A 636 -7.61 -0.54 -16.96
CA PHE A 636 -9.03 -0.85 -17.15
C PHE A 636 -9.24 -1.85 -18.30
N THR A 637 -8.53 -1.70 -19.41
CA THR A 637 -8.67 -2.59 -20.56
C THR A 637 -8.08 -3.98 -20.24
N ILE A 638 -6.97 -4.04 -19.49
CA ILE A 638 -6.43 -5.32 -18.96
C ILE A 638 -7.47 -5.99 -18.06
N LEU A 639 -8.13 -5.24 -17.16
CA LEU A 639 -9.15 -5.78 -16.28
C LEU A 639 -10.35 -6.35 -17.05
N ILE A 640 -10.80 -5.68 -18.10
CA ILE A 640 -11.88 -6.17 -18.97
C ILE A 640 -11.43 -7.41 -19.75
N GLY A 641 -10.25 -7.35 -20.38
CA GLY A 641 -9.70 -8.45 -21.17
C GLY A 641 -9.45 -9.71 -20.33
N SER A 642 -8.96 -9.55 -19.10
CA SER A 642 -8.72 -10.66 -18.17
C SER A 642 -10.00 -11.35 -17.74
N GLN A 643 -11.13 -10.64 -17.63
CA GLN A 643 -12.42 -11.29 -17.34
C GLN A 643 -12.83 -12.26 -18.46
N LEU A 644 -12.63 -11.87 -19.72
CA LEU A 644 -12.94 -12.73 -20.86
C LEU A 644 -12.07 -13.99 -20.82
N LEU A 645 -10.76 -13.83 -20.66
CA LEU A 645 -9.83 -14.96 -20.58
C LEU A 645 -10.14 -15.87 -19.38
N ASN A 646 -10.39 -15.29 -18.20
CA ASN A 646 -10.70 -16.03 -16.99
C ASN A 646 -11.99 -16.87 -17.15
N LEU A 647 -13.05 -16.28 -17.72
CA LEU A 647 -14.30 -17.00 -17.98
C LEU A 647 -14.13 -18.12 -19.02
N VAL A 648 -13.25 -17.94 -20.02
CA VAL A 648 -12.91 -19.02 -20.95
C VAL A 648 -12.24 -20.18 -20.20
N VAL A 649 -11.27 -19.91 -19.33
CA VAL A 649 -10.62 -20.94 -18.49
C VAL A 649 -11.62 -21.66 -17.58
N ILE A 650 -12.55 -20.93 -16.97
CA ILE A 650 -13.65 -21.49 -16.18
C ILE A 650 -14.56 -22.38 -17.05
N SER A 651 -14.80 -21.97 -18.30
CA SER A 651 -15.82 -22.61 -19.15
C SER A 651 -15.53 -24.07 -19.50
N PHE A 652 -14.25 -24.41 -19.64
CA PHE A 652 -13.80 -25.78 -19.91
C PHE A 652 -13.26 -26.48 -18.66
N GLY A 653 -13.40 -25.90 -17.47
CA GLY A 653 -12.96 -26.51 -16.20
C GLY A 653 -11.47 -26.35 -15.85
N GLY A 654 -10.74 -25.49 -16.57
CA GLY A 654 -9.30 -25.29 -16.35
C GLY A 654 -8.94 -24.74 -14.96
N GLU A 655 -9.75 -23.85 -14.40
CA GLU A 655 -9.54 -23.31 -13.05
C GLU A 655 -9.64 -24.43 -11.99
N HIS A 656 -10.71 -25.22 -12.04
CA HIS A 656 -10.93 -26.30 -11.09
C HIS A 656 -9.85 -27.36 -11.20
N TYR A 657 -9.38 -27.67 -12.41
CA TYR A 657 -8.28 -28.59 -12.65
C TYR A 657 -6.98 -28.12 -11.97
N ILE A 658 -6.60 -26.84 -12.12
CA ILE A 658 -5.42 -26.27 -11.47
C ILE A 658 -5.58 -26.27 -9.95
N GLN A 659 -6.76 -25.89 -9.44
CA GLN A 659 -7.03 -25.87 -8.00
C GLN A 659 -6.99 -27.27 -7.39
N GLN A 660 -7.57 -28.27 -8.04
CA GLN A 660 -7.50 -29.67 -7.61
C GLN A 660 -6.06 -30.20 -7.62
N PHE A 661 -5.27 -29.85 -8.64
CA PHE A 661 -3.85 -30.21 -8.68
C PHE A 661 -3.10 -29.62 -7.47
N LEU A 662 -3.31 -28.33 -7.17
CA LEU A 662 -2.67 -27.69 -6.03
C LEU A 662 -3.18 -28.23 -4.68
N LYS A 663 -4.49 -28.47 -4.54
CA LYS A 663 -5.10 -29.07 -3.34
C LYS A 663 -4.75 -30.55 -3.14
N SER A 664 -4.16 -31.21 -4.14
CA SER A 664 -3.75 -32.62 -4.03
C SER A 664 -2.50 -32.81 -3.17
N PHE A 665 -1.72 -31.75 -2.95
CA PHE A 665 -0.56 -31.79 -2.06
C PHE A 665 -1.01 -31.58 -0.61
N ASP A 666 -0.64 -32.51 0.28
CA ASP A 666 -1.02 -32.43 1.71
C ASP A 666 -0.27 -31.30 2.47
N ASN A 667 0.84 -30.81 1.93
CA ASN A 667 1.68 -29.80 2.60
C ASN A 667 1.44 -28.39 2.00
N GLU A 668 0.81 -27.50 2.78
CA GLU A 668 0.53 -26.11 2.41
C GLU A 668 1.77 -25.33 1.97
N PHE A 669 2.94 -25.57 2.59
CA PHE A 669 4.20 -24.92 2.18
C PHE A 669 4.66 -25.36 0.78
N THR A 670 4.40 -26.62 0.41
CA THR A 670 4.75 -27.12 -0.92
C THR A 670 3.88 -26.46 -1.97
N VAL A 671 2.57 -26.35 -1.70
CA VAL A 671 1.62 -25.63 -2.57
C VAL A 671 2.04 -24.18 -2.75
N PHE A 672 2.34 -23.50 -1.65
CA PHE A 672 2.76 -22.11 -1.68
C PHE A 672 4.06 -21.92 -2.48
N LEU A 673 5.06 -22.79 -2.31
CA LEU A 673 6.31 -22.73 -3.07
C LEU A 673 6.09 -22.99 -4.57
N ILE A 674 5.22 -23.95 -4.93
CA ILE A 674 4.84 -24.20 -6.32
C ILE A 674 4.21 -22.95 -6.93
N VAL A 675 3.25 -22.33 -6.24
CA VAL A 675 2.60 -21.12 -6.75
C VAL A 675 3.61 -19.98 -6.87
N MET A 676 4.48 -19.77 -5.89
CA MET A 676 5.55 -18.77 -5.96
C MET A 676 6.47 -18.99 -7.16
N LEU A 677 6.85 -20.24 -7.44
CA LEU A 677 7.64 -20.57 -8.63
C LEU A 677 6.88 -20.29 -9.93
N VAL A 678 5.59 -20.64 -10.00
CA VAL A 678 4.76 -20.37 -11.18
C VAL A 678 4.61 -18.87 -11.41
N LEU A 679 4.31 -18.09 -10.37
CA LEU A 679 4.22 -16.63 -10.44
C LEU A 679 5.56 -16.00 -10.87
N PHE A 680 6.67 -16.55 -10.37
CA PHE A 680 8.02 -16.11 -10.75
C PHE A 680 8.34 -16.38 -12.22
N VAL A 681 7.99 -17.57 -12.74
CA VAL A 681 8.24 -17.90 -14.15
C VAL A 681 7.31 -17.12 -15.08
N LEU A 682 6.04 -16.95 -14.69
CA LEU A 682 5.06 -16.20 -15.48
C LEU A 682 5.42 -14.72 -15.58
N GLY A 683 5.94 -14.12 -14.52
CA GLY A 683 6.33 -12.70 -14.54
C GLY A 683 7.56 -12.39 -15.37
N PHE A 684 8.20 -13.39 -15.98
CA PHE A 684 9.19 -13.14 -17.03
C PHE A 684 8.50 -12.58 -18.28
N VAL A 685 7.28 -13.02 -18.57
CA VAL A 685 6.58 -12.68 -19.82
C VAL A 685 5.34 -11.83 -19.58
N LEU A 686 4.76 -11.91 -18.39
CA LEU A 686 3.57 -11.14 -18.00
C LEU A 686 3.93 -9.99 -17.06
N ASP A 687 3.27 -8.85 -17.22
CA ASP A 687 3.32 -7.74 -16.27
C ASP A 687 2.59 -8.14 -14.97
N PHE A 688 2.93 -7.51 -13.85
CA PHE A 688 2.32 -7.79 -12.56
C PHE A 688 0.79 -7.59 -12.59
N LEU A 689 0.30 -6.60 -13.36
CA LEU A 689 -1.14 -6.36 -13.54
C LEU A 689 -1.85 -7.58 -14.14
N GLU A 690 -1.23 -8.21 -15.14
CA GLU A 690 -1.78 -9.39 -15.79
C GLU A 690 -1.80 -10.58 -14.83
N ILE A 691 -0.72 -10.77 -14.07
CA ILE A 691 -0.65 -11.86 -13.09
C ILE A 691 -1.69 -11.67 -11.98
N ILE A 692 -1.84 -10.46 -11.46
CA ILE A 692 -2.81 -10.11 -10.44
C ILE A 692 -4.25 -10.37 -10.90
N TYR A 693 -4.59 -10.08 -12.16
CA TYR A 693 -5.96 -10.25 -12.65
C TYR A 693 -6.25 -11.62 -13.30
N ILE A 694 -5.24 -12.37 -13.73
CA ILE A 694 -5.41 -13.67 -14.39
C ILE A 694 -5.06 -14.81 -13.44
N VAL A 695 -3.86 -14.78 -12.86
CA VAL A 695 -3.32 -15.93 -12.13
C VAL A 695 -3.81 -15.94 -10.68
N ILE A 696 -3.77 -14.80 -9.98
CA ILE A 696 -4.17 -14.72 -8.56
C ILE A 696 -5.61 -15.17 -8.33
N PRO A 697 -6.62 -14.88 -9.17
CA PRO A 697 -7.95 -15.44 -8.99
C PRO A 697 -8.01 -16.97 -9.12
N ILE A 698 -7.13 -17.57 -9.93
CA ILE A 698 -7.08 -19.02 -10.14
C ILE A 698 -6.42 -19.72 -8.94
N VAL A 699 -5.27 -19.21 -8.49
CA VAL A 699 -4.47 -19.84 -7.41
C VAL A 699 -4.82 -19.33 -6.01
N GLY A 700 -5.40 -18.13 -5.92
CA GLY A 700 -5.65 -17.41 -4.68
C GLY A 700 -6.61 -18.13 -3.72
N PRO A 701 -7.72 -18.74 -4.17
CA PRO A 701 -8.57 -19.55 -3.29
C PRO A 701 -7.80 -20.67 -2.58
N VAL A 702 -6.77 -21.22 -3.23
CA VAL A 702 -5.93 -22.28 -2.63
C VAL A 702 -4.94 -21.71 -1.63
N ILE A 703 -4.34 -20.54 -1.90
CA ILE A 703 -3.34 -19.95 -1.01
C ILE A 703 -3.99 -19.25 0.19
N TYR A 704 -5.01 -18.41 -0.05
CA TYR A 704 -5.67 -17.62 0.98
C TYR A 704 -6.71 -18.44 1.78
N GLY A 705 -7.14 -19.59 1.26
CA GLY A 705 -7.95 -20.55 2.02
C GLY A 705 -7.15 -21.40 3.01
N GLY A 706 -5.82 -21.37 2.93
CA GLY A 706 -4.93 -22.09 3.84
C GLY A 706 -4.85 -21.47 5.24
N THR A 707 -3.85 -21.87 6.01
CA THR A 707 -3.60 -21.38 7.39
C THR A 707 -2.65 -20.17 7.46
N PHE A 708 -2.07 -19.76 6.34
CA PHE A 708 -1.09 -18.67 6.33
C PHE A 708 -1.73 -17.30 6.57
N ASP A 709 -1.01 -16.44 7.27
CA ASP A 709 -1.38 -15.03 7.42
C ASP A 709 -1.48 -14.38 6.02
N PRO A 710 -2.66 -13.87 5.62
CA PRO A 710 -2.85 -13.28 4.31
C PRO A 710 -1.99 -12.03 4.08
N LYS A 711 -1.60 -11.31 5.14
CA LYS A 711 -0.66 -10.18 5.07
C LYS A 711 0.69 -10.68 4.55
N TRP A 712 1.22 -11.74 5.19
CA TRP A 712 2.50 -12.33 4.82
C TRP A 712 2.48 -12.92 3.40
N VAL A 713 1.45 -13.70 3.07
CA VAL A 713 1.26 -14.27 1.72
C VAL A 713 1.29 -13.18 0.65
N THR A 714 0.52 -12.11 0.86
CA THR A 714 0.38 -11.03 -0.12
C THR A 714 1.70 -10.30 -0.35
N ILE A 715 2.46 -10.03 0.72
CA ILE A 715 3.78 -9.39 0.61
C ILE A 715 4.80 -10.31 -0.07
N MET A 716 4.79 -11.60 0.23
CA MET A 716 5.65 -12.58 -0.44
C MET A 716 5.36 -12.61 -1.95
N VAL A 717 4.09 -12.65 -2.34
CA VAL A 717 3.66 -12.55 -3.74
C VAL A 717 4.16 -11.24 -4.36
N ALA A 718 3.98 -10.10 -3.70
CA ALA A 718 4.40 -8.80 -4.22
C ALA A 718 5.92 -8.73 -4.47
N VAL A 719 6.74 -9.17 -3.51
CA VAL A 719 8.21 -9.19 -3.65
C VAL A 719 8.64 -10.20 -4.72
N ASN A 720 7.94 -11.32 -4.87
CA ASN A 720 8.20 -12.30 -5.91
C ASN A 720 7.89 -11.76 -7.32
N LEU A 721 6.76 -11.08 -7.50
CA LEU A 721 6.43 -10.39 -8.75
C LEU A 721 7.50 -9.34 -9.10
N GLN A 722 7.97 -8.60 -8.10
CA GLN A 722 9.06 -7.64 -8.27
C GLN A 722 10.37 -8.32 -8.70
N THR A 723 10.68 -9.48 -8.13
CA THR A 723 11.89 -10.24 -8.45
C THR A 723 11.85 -10.80 -9.86
N SER A 724 10.70 -11.34 -10.24
CA SER A 724 10.43 -11.80 -11.59
C SER A 724 10.62 -10.68 -12.62
N PHE A 725 10.12 -9.47 -12.32
CA PHE A 725 10.20 -8.31 -13.21
C PHE A 725 11.64 -7.83 -13.49
N LEU A 726 12.59 -8.20 -12.64
CA LEU A 726 14.03 -7.89 -12.78
C LEU A 726 14.86 -9.03 -13.38
N THR A 727 14.33 -10.25 -13.48
CA THR A 727 15.14 -11.43 -13.76
C THR A 727 15.35 -11.63 -15.28
N PRO A 728 16.60 -11.74 -15.77
CA PRO A 728 16.88 -12.12 -17.16
C PRO A 728 16.36 -13.53 -17.48
N PRO A 729 16.00 -13.83 -18.74
CA PRO A 729 16.25 -13.05 -19.96
C PRO A 729 15.15 -12.03 -20.30
N PHE A 730 13.98 -12.06 -19.64
CA PHE A 730 12.83 -11.27 -20.08
C PHE A 730 12.44 -10.09 -19.19
N GLY A 731 13.06 -9.91 -18.02
CA GLY A 731 12.70 -8.86 -17.05
C GLY A 731 12.37 -7.49 -17.69
N PHE A 732 11.10 -7.10 -17.64
CA PHE A 732 10.56 -5.92 -18.33
C PHE A 732 11.30 -4.62 -17.99
N ALA A 733 11.69 -4.45 -16.72
CA ALA A 733 12.48 -3.30 -16.29
C ALA A 733 13.80 -3.19 -17.07
N LEU A 734 14.42 -4.32 -17.42
CA LEU A 734 15.67 -4.35 -18.18
C LEU A 734 15.46 -3.88 -19.62
N PHE A 735 14.34 -4.25 -20.24
CA PHE A 735 13.98 -3.79 -21.59
C PHE A 735 13.58 -2.32 -21.61
N TYR A 736 12.88 -1.85 -20.59
CA TYR A 736 12.57 -0.43 -20.44
C TYR A 736 13.84 0.41 -20.32
N LEU A 737 14.79 -0.04 -19.48
CA LEU A 737 16.10 0.60 -19.37
C LEU A 737 16.87 0.52 -20.69
N ARG A 738 16.86 -0.64 -21.36
CA ARG A 738 17.52 -0.81 -22.65
C ARG A 738 16.95 0.12 -23.72
N GLY A 739 15.65 0.41 -23.70
CA GLY A 739 14.99 1.33 -24.62
C GLY A 739 15.51 2.77 -24.53
N VAL A 740 16.04 3.18 -23.37
CA VAL A 740 16.60 4.53 -23.15
C VAL A 740 18.12 4.56 -23.02
N ALA A 741 18.76 3.40 -22.84
CA ALA A 741 20.19 3.31 -22.67
C ALA A 741 20.95 3.69 -23.95
N PRO A 742 22.07 4.44 -23.83
CA PRO A 742 22.87 4.85 -24.98
C PRO A 742 23.59 3.64 -25.60
N LYS A 743 24.06 3.78 -26.85
CA LYS A 743 24.51 2.63 -27.67
C LYS A 743 25.72 1.89 -27.08
N GLU A 744 26.49 2.55 -26.22
CA GLU A 744 27.67 2.01 -25.54
C GLU A 744 27.29 0.98 -24.47
N VAL A 745 26.06 1.04 -23.95
CA VAL A 745 25.54 0.12 -22.94
C VAL A 745 24.89 -1.08 -23.64
N THR A 746 25.54 -2.24 -23.56
CA THR A 746 25.03 -3.48 -24.15
C THR A 746 24.00 -4.16 -23.24
N THR A 747 23.12 -4.99 -23.81
CA THR A 747 22.19 -5.83 -23.04
C THR A 747 22.95 -6.75 -22.06
N GLY A 748 24.15 -7.20 -22.44
CA GLY A 748 25.02 -7.99 -21.57
C GLY A 748 25.47 -7.22 -20.32
N HIS A 749 25.74 -5.92 -20.43
CA HIS A 749 26.04 -5.07 -19.26
C HIS A 749 24.84 -4.96 -18.33
N ILE A 750 23.63 -4.76 -18.88
CA ILE A 750 22.38 -4.67 -18.10
C ILE A 750 22.12 -5.99 -17.35
N TYR A 751 22.24 -7.13 -18.03
CA TYR A 751 22.01 -8.44 -17.41
C TYR A 751 23.03 -8.76 -16.31
N ARG A 752 24.32 -8.49 -16.54
CA ARG A 752 25.34 -8.67 -15.50
C ARG A 752 25.16 -7.69 -14.33
N GLY A 753 24.70 -6.48 -14.63
CA GLY A 753 24.42 -5.45 -13.64
C GLY A 753 23.30 -5.81 -12.68
N ILE A 754 22.25 -6.48 -13.15
CA ILE A 754 21.07 -6.80 -12.33
C ILE A 754 21.21 -8.07 -11.49
N VAL A 755 22.00 -9.06 -11.91
CA VAL A 755 22.13 -10.35 -11.20
C VAL A 755 22.37 -10.20 -9.69
N PRO A 756 23.26 -9.31 -9.21
CA PRO A 756 23.44 -9.11 -7.78
C PRO A 756 22.19 -8.58 -7.07
N PHE A 757 21.39 -7.72 -7.71
CA PHE A 757 20.15 -7.20 -7.14
C PHE A 757 19.04 -8.24 -7.09
N VAL A 758 18.95 -9.13 -8.10
CA VAL A 758 18.06 -10.29 -8.08
C VAL A 758 18.45 -11.23 -6.93
N LEU A 759 19.75 -11.50 -6.74
CA LEU A 759 20.22 -12.30 -5.61
C LEU A 759 19.85 -11.66 -4.26
N ILE A 760 19.96 -10.33 -4.14
CA ILE A 760 19.52 -9.61 -2.94
C ILE A 760 18.02 -9.75 -2.71
N GLN A 761 17.20 -9.75 -3.76
CA GLN A 761 15.76 -9.98 -3.61
C GLN A 761 15.43 -11.41 -3.21
N VAL A 762 16.12 -12.41 -3.76
CA VAL A 762 15.98 -13.80 -3.32
C VAL A 762 16.39 -13.96 -1.86
N VAL A 763 17.46 -13.29 -1.44
CA VAL A 763 17.86 -13.21 -0.02
C VAL A 763 16.79 -12.48 0.80
N GLY A 764 16.20 -11.40 0.28
CA GLY A 764 15.09 -10.69 0.91
C GLY A 764 13.87 -11.59 1.11
N LEU A 765 13.47 -12.36 0.09
CA LEU A 765 12.41 -13.36 0.18
C LEU A 765 12.74 -14.45 1.21
N ALA A 766 13.99 -14.91 1.27
CA ALA A 766 14.42 -15.86 2.28
C ALA A 766 14.36 -15.26 3.69
N ILE A 767 14.74 -13.99 3.86
CA ILE A 767 14.61 -13.28 5.14
C ILE A 767 13.14 -13.20 5.56
N LEU A 768 12.24 -12.80 4.66
CA LEU A 768 10.80 -12.73 4.95
C LEU A 768 10.19 -14.12 5.20
N TRP A 769 10.75 -15.17 4.61
CA TRP A 769 10.37 -16.55 4.87
C TRP A 769 10.74 -17.01 6.28
N PHE A 770 11.99 -16.76 6.71
CA PHE A 770 12.45 -17.17 8.05
C PHE A 770 11.99 -16.23 9.16
N PHE A 771 11.67 -14.97 8.84
CA PHE A 771 11.26 -13.93 9.79
C PHE A 771 9.95 -13.26 9.32
N PRO A 772 8.81 -13.98 9.38
CA PRO A 772 7.50 -13.43 8.99
C PRO A 772 7.09 -12.21 9.83
N SER A 773 7.64 -12.08 11.05
CA SER A 773 7.42 -10.94 11.95
C SER A 773 7.81 -9.60 11.34
N ILE A 774 8.71 -9.55 10.35
CA ILE A 774 9.04 -8.32 9.63
C ILE A 774 7.81 -7.76 8.91
N VAL A 775 6.90 -8.63 8.46
CA VAL A 775 5.68 -8.23 7.77
C VAL A 775 4.56 -7.90 8.77
N THR A 776 4.48 -8.62 9.88
CA THR A 776 3.35 -8.47 10.82
C THR A 776 3.57 -7.39 11.88
N ILE A 777 4.82 -7.05 12.24
CA ILE A 777 5.13 -6.14 13.35
C ILE A 777 4.49 -4.75 13.23
N VAL A 778 4.47 -4.16 12.03
CA VAL A 778 3.93 -2.81 11.85
C VAL A 778 2.40 -2.81 11.96
N PRO A 779 1.66 -3.72 11.29
CA PRO A 779 0.24 -3.92 11.56
C PRO A 779 -0.06 -4.18 13.03
N ASP A 780 0.60 -5.16 13.65
CA ASP A 780 0.27 -5.60 15.01
C ASP A 780 0.52 -4.50 16.07
N LEU A 781 1.42 -3.55 15.79
CA LEU A 781 1.66 -2.37 16.64
C LEU A 781 0.63 -1.25 16.45
N LEU A 782 0.03 -1.13 15.27
CA LEU A 782 -0.90 -0.06 14.93
C LEU A 782 -2.38 -0.44 15.14
N GLY A 783 -2.66 -1.73 15.36
CA GLY A 783 -4.02 -2.27 15.46
C GLY A 783 -4.63 -2.46 14.07
#